data_AF-A0A2S4UXL3-F1
#
_entry.id   AF-A0A2S4UXL3-F1
#
_cell.length_a   1.000
_cell.length_b   1.000
_cell.length_c   1.000
_cell.angle_alpha   90.00
_cell.angle_beta   90.00
_cell.angle_gamma   90.00
#
_symmetry.space_group_name_H-M   'P 1'
#
loop_
_entity.id
_entity.type
_entity.pdbx_description
1 polymer ?
#
loop_
_entity_poly.entity_id
_entity_poly.type
_entity_poly.pdbx_seq_one_letter_code
_entity_poly.pdbx_strand_id
1 'polypeptide(L)'
;MLDMSKVIVVGGGLSGLSAAHTLYDRGANVLVLDKNPFFGGNSTKATSGINGAGTNAQAELGIPDSAKVFFDDTKKSARDLARDDLIKVLTGKSAEAVNWLQDKFSLDLSKVSRLGGHSFERTHRGGAQFPGMTMSVNSPFPKIFLEATISNAFPASLNSTYAQMEALEDLADSDPDRVQIIKKAKVTKLLKENGAVIGVEYEFEGKTYTENGPVILATGGYAADFSADGLLAKHRPDLLKLPTTNGDHCTGDGQKMALAIGSAGIDWEKVQVHPTGLVDPNEPDAKVKFLAAEALRGVGGILLDREGNRFVDELGHRDYVTGKMWENNKFPIRLVLNKESSDEILWHCKRFVFPSLGNTYSQHANSHPGKHYVGRGLMKRFETGSELAKEMGLPESKLSSTFDEYVQIGQGKKSDPYKKKFFHNYNFTMQQGPFFVASMTPVLHYSMGGVEINEKSQVLDTNKKPIPGLYASGEIAGGVHGANRLGGSSLLGCVVFGRVAADSASSYLLHSLATGSGPAARLGQIQNHLKTTIEAGGGVGSAAAQSAPPHQTPNQAGPNGPGAGKTVEDKGPLKEYTLEEVAKHKTKDDVWVVVNGEVLDVTKFKADHPGGEKAIMLYAGRDATEEFNMLHDPKVVKKYAPDSIIGTLKQG
;
A
#
# COMPACT_ATOMS: atom_id res chain seq x y z
N MET A 1 -0.32 10.69 -38.61
CA MET A 1 -0.86 9.46 -38.01
C MET A 1 -0.40 9.43 -36.57
N LEU A 2 -1.32 9.36 -35.61
CA LEU A 2 -0.98 9.30 -34.18
C LEU A 2 -0.25 7.98 -33.89
N ASP A 3 0.92 8.06 -33.25
CA ASP A 3 1.67 6.90 -32.79
C ASP A 3 0.95 6.25 -31.60
N MET A 4 -0.08 5.44 -31.91
CA MET A 4 -0.83 4.64 -30.94
C MET A 4 -0.15 3.27 -30.77
N SER A 5 1.09 3.25 -30.29
CA SER A 5 1.86 2.02 -30.08
C SER A 5 1.90 1.57 -28.61
N LYS A 6 1.40 2.38 -27.67
CA LYS A 6 1.47 2.15 -26.22
C LYS A 6 0.18 2.50 -25.49
N VAL A 7 0.04 1.98 -24.27
CA VAL A 7 -0.99 2.36 -23.30
C VAL A 7 -0.34 3.21 -22.20
N ILE A 8 -1.01 4.31 -21.83
CA ILE A 8 -0.54 5.27 -20.83
C ILE A 8 -1.22 4.97 -19.50
N VAL A 9 -0.44 4.72 -18.46
CA VAL A 9 -0.92 4.54 -17.08
C VAL A 9 -0.56 5.78 -16.27
N VAL A 10 -1.56 6.42 -15.68
CA VAL A 10 -1.38 7.64 -14.88
C VAL A 10 -1.51 7.31 -13.40
N GLY A 11 -0.38 7.31 -12.71
CA GLY A 11 -0.23 6.99 -11.28
C GLY A 11 0.41 5.61 -11.05
N GLY A 12 1.56 5.58 -10.38
CA GLY A 12 2.33 4.39 -10.00
C GLY A 12 1.95 3.83 -8.63
N GLY A 13 0.69 3.94 -8.21
CA GLY A 13 0.17 3.19 -7.06
C GLY A 13 -0.05 1.71 -7.40
N LEU A 14 -0.48 0.90 -6.42
CA LEU A 14 -0.72 -0.54 -6.64
C LEU A 14 -1.61 -0.82 -7.86
N SER A 15 -2.66 -0.02 -8.08
CA SER A 15 -3.57 -0.18 -9.21
C SER A 15 -2.88 0.04 -10.56
N GLY A 16 -2.08 1.10 -10.67
CA GLY A 16 -1.35 1.42 -11.90
C GLY A 16 -0.22 0.44 -12.18
N LEU A 17 0.49 0.00 -11.14
CA LEU A 17 1.51 -1.04 -11.27
C LEU A 17 0.91 -2.38 -11.71
N SER A 18 -0.23 -2.79 -11.12
CA SER A 18 -0.95 -3.98 -11.55
C SER A 18 -1.45 -3.87 -12.99
N ALA A 19 -1.89 -2.68 -13.41
CA ALA A 19 -2.26 -2.43 -14.80
C ALA A 19 -1.04 -2.52 -15.74
N ALA A 20 0.08 -1.89 -15.39
CA ALA A 20 1.30 -1.87 -16.19
C ALA A 20 1.86 -3.29 -16.43
N HIS A 21 1.98 -4.10 -15.37
CA HIS A 21 2.40 -5.49 -15.46
C HIS A 21 1.46 -6.31 -16.35
N THR A 22 0.15 -6.11 -16.21
CA THR A 22 -0.84 -6.84 -17.01
C THR A 22 -0.78 -6.42 -18.48
N LEU A 23 -0.61 -5.12 -18.77
CA LEU A 23 -0.43 -4.63 -20.14
C LEU A 23 0.79 -5.25 -20.81
N TYR A 24 1.92 -5.32 -20.10
CA TYR A 24 3.13 -5.96 -20.57
C TYR A 24 2.90 -7.44 -20.91
N ASP A 25 2.22 -8.17 -20.01
CA ASP A 25 1.83 -9.59 -20.20
C ASP A 25 0.86 -9.78 -21.38
N ARG A 26 0.07 -8.75 -21.73
CA ARG A 26 -0.82 -8.79 -22.91
C ARG A 26 -0.13 -8.36 -24.21
N GLY A 27 1.16 -8.06 -24.17
CA GLY A 27 1.96 -7.70 -25.34
C GLY A 27 1.99 -6.20 -25.66
N ALA A 28 1.28 -5.37 -24.90
CA ALA A 28 1.27 -3.92 -25.11
C ALA A 28 2.61 -3.29 -24.66
N ASN A 29 2.93 -2.13 -25.25
CA ASN A 29 3.95 -1.23 -24.72
C ASN A 29 3.30 -0.31 -23.68
N VAL A 30 4.04 0.06 -22.65
CA VAL A 30 3.52 0.73 -21.45
C VAL A 30 4.34 1.97 -21.16
N LEU A 31 3.64 3.10 -20.97
CA LEU A 31 4.21 4.30 -20.37
C LEU A 31 3.52 4.54 -19.03
N VAL A 32 4.29 4.60 -17.94
CA VAL A 32 3.80 4.96 -16.61
C VAL A 32 4.27 6.37 -16.24
N LEU A 33 3.30 7.25 -15.98
CA LEU A 33 3.53 8.62 -15.53
C LEU A 33 3.11 8.75 -14.06
N ASP A 34 3.98 9.27 -13.20
CA ASP A 34 3.64 9.59 -11.80
C ASP A 34 4.16 10.97 -11.42
N LYS A 35 3.30 11.76 -10.76
CA LYS A 35 3.64 13.12 -10.31
C LYS A 35 4.66 13.13 -9.17
N ASN A 36 4.79 12.02 -8.45
CA ASN A 36 5.69 11.90 -7.31
C ASN A 36 7.09 11.45 -7.75
N PRO A 37 8.13 11.75 -6.95
CA PRO A 37 9.48 11.19 -7.09
C PRO A 37 9.52 9.66 -6.98
N PHE A 38 8.54 9.06 -6.32
CA PHE A 38 8.47 7.62 -6.05
C PHE A 38 7.06 7.08 -6.29
N PHE A 39 7.02 5.85 -6.78
CA PHE A 39 5.78 5.09 -6.89
C PHE A 39 5.23 4.67 -5.52
N GLY A 40 3.97 4.24 -5.53
CA GLY A 40 3.30 3.59 -4.41
C GLY A 40 2.06 4.32 -3.91
N GLY A 41 2.12 5.66 -3.83
CA GLY A 41 1.02 6.48 -3.30
C GLY A 41 0.54 6.01 -1.91
N ASN A 42 -0.77 6.00 -1.66
CA ASN A 42 -1.32 5.46 -0.41
C ASN A 42 -1.18 3.94 -0.26
N SER A 43 -0.90 3.19 -1.33
CA SER A 43 -0.87 1.72 -1.29
C SER A 43 0.28 1.19 -0.43
N THR A 44 1.41 1.91 -0.38
CA THR A 44 2.56 1.60 0.50
C THR A 44 2.28 1.86 1.97
N LYS A 45 1.17 2.55 2.31
CA LYS A 45 0.78 2.83 3.70
C LYS A 45 -0.22 1.80 4.25
N ALA A 46 -0.70 0.88 3.43
CA ALA A 46 -1.65 -0.12 3.87
C ALA A 46 -0.96 -1.16 4.77
N THR A 47 -1.63 -1.58 5.84
CA THR A 47 -1.04 -2.43 6.89
C THR A 47 -1.92 -3.60 7.31
N SER A 48 -3.18 -3.66 6.86
CA SER A 48 -4.14 -4.69 7.32
C SER A 48 -4.15 -5.96 6.45
N GLY A 49 -3.74 -5.87 5.18
CA GLY A 49 -3.77 -6.96 4.21
C GLY A 49 -4.78 -6.76 3.07
N ILE A 50 -4.86 -7.76 2.19
CA ILE A 50 -5.67 -7.77 0.96
C ILE A 50 -6.76 -8.85 1.05
N ASN A 51 -7.98 -8.55 0.61
CA ASN A 51 -9.05 -9.56 0.63
C ASN A 51 -8.93 -10.58 -0.51
N GLY A 52 -9.23 -11.85 -0.25
CA GLY A 52 -9.35 -12.91 -1.24
C GLY A 52 -10.29 -14.00 -0.73
N ALA A 53 -11.23 -14.46 -1.55
CA ALA A 53 -12.20 -15.49 -1.16
C ALA A 53 -12.12 -16.70 -2.11
N GLY A 54 -11.95 -17.90 -1.55
CA GLY A 54 -11.64 -19.13 -2.29
C GLY A 54 -10.17 -19.24 -2.71
N THR A 55 -9.24 -18.69 -1.92
CA THR A 55 -7.79 -18.74 -2.21
C THR A 55 -7.16 -20.06 -1.78
N ASN A 56 -5.95 -20.34 -2.29
CA ASN A 56 -5.16 -21.52 -1.90
C ASN A 56 -4.86 -21.49 -0.39
N ALA A 57 -4.46 -20.33 0.15
CA ALA A 57 -4.21 -20.17 1.58
C ALA A 57 -5.45 -20.40 2.44
N GLN A 58 -6.66 -20.01 1.99
CA GLN A 58 -7.89 -20.35 2.71
C GLN A 58 -8.18 -21.86 2.68
N ALA A 59 -7.93 -22.52 1.55
CA ALA A 59 -8.10 -23.96 1.42
C ALA A 59 -7.16 -24.74 2.35
N GLU A 60 -5.88 -24.35 2.42
CA GLU A 60 -4.89 -24.94 3.33
C GLU A 60 -5.26 -24.78 4.81
N LEU A 61 -5.87 -23.65 5.17
CA LEU A 61 -6.35 -23.36 6.53
C LEU A 61 -7.75 -23.93 6.83
N GLY A 62 -8.40 -24.60 5.86
CA GLY A 62 -9.75 -25.13 6.02
C GLY A 62 -10.83 -24.07 6.20
N ILE A 63 -10.63 -22.84 5.70
CA ILE A 63 -11.59 -21.74 5.80
C ILE A 63 -12.66 -21.89 4.70
N PRO A 64 -13.95 -22.06 5.04
CA PRO A 64 -15.00 -22.37 4.07
C PRO A 64 -15.60 -21.11 3.41
N ASP A 65 -14.76 -20.19 2.96
CA ASP A 65 -15.18 -18.94 2.31
C ASP A 65 -15.42 -19.13 0.80
N SER A 66 -16.14 -18.20 0.17
CA SER A 66 -16.37 -18.23 -1.28
C SER A 66 -16.62 -16.83 -1.85
N ALA A 67 -16.44 -16.69 -3.16
CA ALA A 67 -16.77 -15.46 -3.87
C ALA A 67 -18.24 -15.03 -3.64
N LYS A 68 -19.17 -15.98 -3.50
CA LYS A 68 -20.58 -15.68 -3.21
C LYS A 68 -20.76 -15.08 -1.81
N VAL A 69 -20.15 -15.68 -0.79
CA VAL A 69 -20.26 -15.14 0.58
C VAL A 69 -19.62 -13.76 0.66
N PHE A 70 -18.47 -13.58 -0.01
CA PHE A 70 -17.82 -12.28 -0.08
C PHE A 70 -18.64 -11.24 -0.87
N PHE A 71 -19.34 -11.65 -1.92
CA PHE A 71 -20.32 -10.81 -2.63
C PHE A 71 -21.43 -10.35 -1.70
N ASP A 72 -22.03 -11.26 -0.92
CA ASP A 72 -23.12 -10.95 0.00
C ASP A 72 -22.66 -9.99 1.11
N ASP A 73 -21.46 -10.19 1.68
CA ASP A 73 -20.86 -9.28 2.66
C ASP A 73 -20.60 -7.88 2.06
N THR A 74 -20.03 -7.83 0.86
CA THR A 74 -19.72 -6.57 0.17
C THR A 74 -21.00 -5.82 -0.19
N LYS A 75 -22.01 -6.50 -0.72
CA LYS A 75 -23.32 -5.93 -1.05
C LYS A 75 -24.02 -5.39 0.20
N LYS A 76 -23.98 -6.13 1.30
CA LYS A 76 -24.52 -5.68 2.59
C LYS A 76 -23.82 -4.42 3.10
N SER A 77 -22.51 -4.31 2.91
CA SER A 77 -21.75 -3.09 3.26
C SER A 77 -22.04 -1.91 2.31
N ALA A 78 -22.26 -2.18 1.02
CA ALA A 78 -22.57 -1.18 0.01
C ALA A 78 -23.99 -0.60 0.13
N ARG A 79 -24.91 -1.32 0.79
CA ARG A 79 -26.31 -0.93 1.04
C ARG A 79 -27.08 -0.69 -0.26
N ASP A 80 -27.90 0.35 -0.31
CA ASP A 80 -28.71 0.80 -1.44
C ASP A 80 -27.86 1.28 -2.63
N LEU A 81 -26.56 1.53 -2.42
CA LEU A 81 -25.60 1.91 -3.47
C LEU A 81 -24.84 0.72 -4.06
N ALA A 82 -25.29 -0.50 -3.81
CA ALA A 82 -24.64 -1.69 -4.34
C ALA A 82 -24.74 -1.76 -5.88
N ARG A 83 -23.58 -1.83 -6.53
CA ARG A 83 -23.40 -2.12 -7.96
C ARG A 83 -23.06 -3.60 -8.13
N ASP A 84 -24.08 -4.44 -8.31
CA ASP A 84 -23.91 -5.90 -8.41
C ASP A 84 -22.92 -6.32 -9.50
N ASP A 85 -22.86 -5.58 -10.61
CA ASP A 85 -21.92 -5.79 -11.71
C ASP A 85 -20.45 -5.59 -11.27
N LEU A 86 -20.15 -4.50 -10.54
CA LEU A 86 -18.81 -4.23 -10.04
C LEU A 86 -18.42 -5.16 -8.88
N ILE A 87 -19.36 -5.44 -7.97
CA ILE A 87 -19.11 -6.33 -6.83
C ILE A 87 -18.85 -7.77 -7.31
N LYS A 88 -19.54 -8.24 -8.37
CA LYS A 88 -19.26 -9.53 -9.01
C LYS A 88 -17.83 -9.60 -9.55
N VAL A 89 -17.36 -8.54 -10.22
CA VAL A 89 -15.97 -8.49 -10.71
C VAL A 89 -14.99 -8.53 -9.54
N LEU A 90 -15.17 -7.66 -8.54
CA LEU A 90 -14.28 -7.56 -7.38
C LEU A 90 -14.14 -8.91 -6.65
N THR A 91 -15.27 -9.54 -6.34
CA THR A 91 -15.31 -10.74 -5.51
C THR A 91 -15.01 -12.01 -6.31
N GLY A 92 -15.50 -12.10 -7.54
CA GLY A 92 -15.27 -13.23 -8.45
C GLY A 92 -13.82 -13.35 -8.92
N LYS A 93 -13.08 -12.24 -9.01
CA LYS A 93 -11.64 -12.23 -9.35
C LYS A 93 -10.72 -12.18 -8.14
N SER A 94 -11.26 -12.29 -6.92
CA SER A 94 -10.48 -12.04 -5.72
C SER A 94 -9.41 -13.10 -5.45
N ALA A 95 -9.73 -14.38 -5.61
CA ALA A 95 -8.75 -15.46 -5.49
C ALA A 95 -7.67 -15.38 -6.57
N GLU A 96 -8.05 -15.13 -7.82
CA GLU A 96 -7.12 -14.95 -8.95
C GLU A 96 -6.13 -13.81 -8.67
N ALA A 97 -6.61 -12.68 -8.14
CA ALA A 97 -5.76 -11.53 -7.83
C ALA A 97 -4.77 -11.82 -6.70
N VAL A 98 -5.21 -12.51 -5.62
CA VAL A 98 -4.32 -12.92 -4.52
C VAL A 98 -3.29 -13.92 -5.01
N ASN A 99 -3.71 -14.99 -5.70
CA ASN A 99 -2.79 -16.00 -6.20
C ASN A 99 -1.80 -15.40 -7.22
N TRP A 100 -2.24 -14.51 -8.11
CA TRP A 100 -1.33 -13.83 -9.04
C TRP A 100 -0.25 -13.03 -8.33
N LEU A 101 -0.58 -12.35 -7.22
CA LEU A 101 0.41 -11.67 -6.39
C LEU A 101 1.42 -12.65 -5.80
N GLN A 102 0.96 -13.81 -5.30
CA GLN A 102 1.84 -14.84 -4.76
C GLN A 102 2.76 -15.41 -5.85
N ASP A 103 2.20 -15.80 -6.99
CA ASP A 103 2.91 -16.53 -8.04
C ASP A 103 3.86 -15.64 -8.82
N LYS A 104 3.42 -14.45 -9.26
CA LYS A 104 4.22 -13.55 -10.10
C LYS A 104 5.30 -12.81 -9.31
N PHE A 105 5.05 -12.49 -8.05
CA PHE A 105 5.95 -11.66 -7.24
C PHE A 105 6.51 -12.38 -6.01
N SER A 106 6.29 -13.70 -5.88
CA SER A 106 6.75 -14.51 -4.75
C SER A 106 6.32 -13.93 -3.39
N LEU A 107 5.08 -13.44 -3.31
CA LEU A 107 4.55 -12.78 -2.12
C LEU A 107 3.97 -13.80 -1.14
N ASP A 108 4.38 -13.73 0.12
CA ASP A 108 3.72 -14.46 1.20
C ASP A 108 2.38 -13.79 1.56
N LEU A 109 1.28 -14.49 1.28
CA LEU A 109 -0.10 -14.12 1.58
C LEU A 109 -0.82 -15.23 2.38
N SER A 110 -0.04 -16.06 3.10
CA SER A 110 -0.52 -17.28 3.76
C SER A 110 -1.34 -17.05 5.03
N LYS A 111 -1.14 -15.93 5.75
CA LYS A 111 -1.91 -15.62 6.96
C LYS A 111 -3.22 -14.96 6.59
N VAL A 112 -4.32 -15.45 7.15
CA VAL A 112 -5.66 -14.93 6.87
C VAL A 112 -6.33 -14.52 8.18
N SER A 113 -6.90 -13.32 8.21
CA SER A 113 -7.64 -12.80 9.37
C SER A 113 -9.04 -12.31 8.99
N ARG A 114 -9.89 -12.20 10.01
CA ARG A 114 -11.23 -11.63 9.91
C ARG A 114 -11.19 -10.16 10.30
N LEU A 115 -11.64 -9.29 9.40
CA LEU A 115 -11.85 -7.87 9.68
C LEU A 115 -13.34 -7.55 9.81
N GLY A 116 -13.65 -6.30 10.19
CA GLY A 116 -15.02 -5.87 10.41
C GLY A 116 -15.91 -6.02 9.18
N GLY A 117 -17.13 -6.53 9.38
CA GLY A 117 -18.12 -6.77 8.33
C GLY A 117 -17.98 -8.08 7.54
N HIS A 118 -16.92 -8.87 7.74
CA HIS A 118 -16.72 -10.14 7.05
C HIS A 118 -17.35 -11.34 7.79
N SER A 119 -17.97 -12.24 7.03
CA SER A 119 -18.51 -13.51 7.55
C SER A 119 -17.43 -14.57 7.80
N PHE A 120 -16.34 -14.55 7.02
CA PHE A 120 -15.17 -15.44 7.16
C PHE A 120 -13.85 -14.66 7.13
N GLU A 121 -12.79 -15.28 7.64
CA GLU A 121 -11.40 -14.85 7.48
C GLU A 121 -11.04 -14.80 6.00
N ARG A 122 -10.68 -13.62 5.48
CA ARG A 122 -10.32 -13.45 4.07
C ARG A 122 -9.29 -12.37 3.80
N THR A 123 -8.81 -11.70 4.84
CA THR A 123 -7.79 -10.68 4.69
C THR A 123 -6.42 -11.33 4.81
N HIS A 124 -5.78 -11.50 3.66
CA HIS A 124 -4.47 -12.09 3.47
C HIS A 124 -3.34 -11.14 3.86
N ARG A 125 -2.35 -11.67 4.58
CA ARG A 125 -1.11 -11.00 4.94
C ARG A 125 0.07 -11.99 4.98
N GLY A 126 1.30 -11.47 4.93
CA GLY A 126 2.50 -12.27 5.15
C GLY A 126 2.63 -12.74 6.60
N GLY A 127 3.20 -13.92 6.79
CA GLY A 127 3.63 -14.44 8.08
C GLY A 127 4.99 -13.87 8.43
N ALA A 128 5.03 -12.73 9.12
CA ALA A 128 6.27 -12.14 9.61
C ALA A 128 7.08 -13.15 10.45
N GLN A 129 8.06 -13.82 9.84
CA GLN A 129 9.15 -14.49 10.54
C GLN A 129 10.43 -13.74 10.22
N PHE A 130 11.00 -13.10 11.24
CA PHE A 130 12.41 -12.76 11.20
C PHE A 130 13.20 -14.08 11.15
N PRO A 131 14.15 -14.26 10.21
CA PRO A 131 15.11 -15.33 10.35
C PRO A 131 15.89 -15.12 11.65
N GLY A 132 15.78 -16.07 12.58
CA GLY A 132 16.67 -16.14 13.71
C GLY A 132 18.09 -16.32 13.19
N MET A 133 18.96 -15.34 13.45
CA MET A 133 20.40 -15.51 13.23
C MET A 133 20.93 -16.57 14.20
N THR A 134 20.99 -17.82 13.77
CA THR A 134 22.12 -18.69 14.10
C THR A 134 23.10 -18.62 12.96
N MET A 135 24.08 -17.71 13.06
CA MET A 135 25.27 -17.78 12.22
C MET A 135 26.05 -19.04 12.59
N SER A 136 26.09 -20.01 11.68
CA SER A 136 27.25 -20.90 11.59
C SER A 136 28.04 -20.45 10.37
N VAL A 137 29.12 -19.74 10.62
CA VAL A 137 30.15 -19.41 9.63
C VAL A 137 30.84 -20.72 9.24
N ASN A 138 30.48 -21.23 8.06
CA ASN A 138 31.25 -22.11 7.15
C ASN A 138 30.32 -23.12 6.45
N SER A 139 29.68 -22.73 5.35
CA SER A 139 29.18 -23.70 4.38
C SER A 139 29.12 -23.10 2.97
N PRO A 140 29.66 -23.79 1.94
CA PRO A 140 29.60 -23.34 0.56
C PRO A 140 28.33 -23.90 -0.10
N PHE A 141 27.22 -23.16 -0.07
CA PHE A 141 26.03 -23.48 -0.86
C PHE A 141 25.55 -22.25 -1.66
N PRO A 142 24.94 -22.47 -2.84
CA PRO A 142 24.72 -21.42 -3.83
C PRO A 142 23.65 -20.40 -3.39
N LYS A 143 23.85 -19.14 -3.82
CA LYS A 143 23.12 -17.88 -3.52
C LYS A 143 21.58 -17.89 -3.60
N ILE A 144 20.93 -18.98 -4.01
CA ILE A 144 19.48 -19.05 -4.30
C ILE A 144 18.59 -19.09 -3.03
N PHE A 145 19.14 -19.36 -1.85
CA PHE A 145 18.34 -19.43 -0.61
C PHE A 145 18.31 -18.14 0.22
N LEU A 146 19.14 -17.14 -0.09
CA LEU A 146 19.24 -15.93 0.74
C LEU A 146 18.17 -14.89 0.41
N GLU A 147 17.77 -14.77 -0.85
CA GLU A 147 16.77 -13.78 -1.32
C GLU A 147 15.34 -14.12 -0.86
N ALA A 148 15.01 -15.39 -0.69
CA ALA A 148 13.68 -15.82 -0.24
C ALA A 148 13.39 -15.56 1.25
N THR A 149 14.42 -15.34 2.07
CA THR A 149 14.27 -15.34 3.54
C THR A 149 13.98 -13.95 4.13
N ILE A 150 14.25 -12.87 3.38
CA ILE A 150 14.04 -11.49 3.86
C ILE A 150 12.66 -10.94 3.43
N SER A 151 12.10 -11.39 2.30
CA SER A 151 10.75 -11.02 1.81
C SER A 151 9.62 -11.30 2.81
N ASN A 152 9.80 -12.27 3.71
CA ASN A 152 8.73 -12.81 4.56
C ASN A 152 8.47 -12.01 5.86
N ALA A 153 9.15 -10.89 6.11
CA ALA A 153 9.05 -10.16 7.40
C ALA A 153 8.01 -9.03 7.45
N PHE A 154 7.27 -8.75 6.36
CA PHE A 154 6.47 -7.52 6.22
C PHE A 154 4.97 -7.76 6.03
N PRO A 155 4.09 -6.79 6.33
CA PRO A 155 2.69 -6.86 5.95
C PRO A 155 2.57 -6.91 4.42
N ALA A 156 1.74 -7.84 3.94
CA ALA A 156 1.50 -8.14 2.52
C ALA A 156 1.34 -6.95 1.56
N SER A 157 0.77 -5.86 2.07
CA SER A 157 0.43 -4.67 1.29
C SER A 157 1.61 -3.73 1.03
N LEU A 158 2.60 -3.72 1.93
CA LEU A 158 3.89 -3.08 1.69
C LEU A 158 4.59 -3.88 0.57
N ASN A 159 4.74 -5.18 0.76
CA ASN A 159 5.42 -6.06 -0.20
C ASN A 159 4.78 -6.07 -1.59
N SER A 160 3.45 -6.09 -1.72
CA SER A 160 2.81 -6.17 -3.04
C SER A 160 3.07 -4.94 -3.91
N THR A 161 3.14 -3.76 -3.31
CA THR A 161 3.38 -2.51 -4.05
C THR A 161 4.87 -2.36 -4.37
N TYR A 162 5.75 -2.64 -3.41
CA TYR A 162 7.21 -2.58 -3.61
C TYR A 162 7.69 -3.62 -4.61
N ALA A 163 7.24 -4.88 -4.51
CA ALA A 163 7.63 -5.94 -5.45
C ALA A 163 7.20 -5.63 -6.89
N GLN A 164 6.00 -5.08 -7.07
CA GLN A 164 5.55 -4.65 -8.39
C GLN A 164 6.32 -3.43 -8.91
N MET A 165 6.64 -2.47 -8.05
CA MET A 165 7.47 -1.32 -8.42
C MET A 165 8.85 -1.76 -8.89
N GLU A 166 9.52 -2.59 -8.10
CA GLU A 166 10.85 -3.10 -8.41
C GLU A 166 10.83 -3.91 -9.71
N ALA A 167 9.91 -4.86 -9.84
CA ALA A 167 9.78 -5.66 -11.05
C ALA A 167 9.47 -4.82 -12.30
N LEU A 168 8.74 -3.71 -12.17
CA LEU A 168 8.46 -2.82 -13.29
C LEU A 168 9.67 -1.96 -13.66
N GLU A 169 10.44 -1.51 -12.67
CA GLU A 169 11.71 -0.80 -12.90
C GLU A 169 12.72 -1.72 -13.59
N ASP A 170 12.84 -2.97 -13.15
CA ASP A 170 13.71 -3.96 -13.78
C ASP A 170 13.28 -4.27 -15.22
N LEU A 171 11.96 -4.27 -15.50
CA LEU A 171 11.43 -4.35 -16.88
C LEU A 171 11.75 -3.10 -17.70
N ALA A 172 11.72 -1.90 -17.11
CA ALA A 172 12.09 -0.67 -17.80
C ALA A 172 13.59 -0.65 -18.15
N ASP A 173 14.44 -1.25 -17.31
CA ASP A 173 15.88 -1.38 -17.57
C ASP A 173 16.18 -2.47 -18.60
N SER A 174 15.49 -3.61 -18.53
CA SER A 174 15.75 -4.78 -19.39
C SER A 174 15.00 -4.77 -20.74
N ASP A 175 13.88 -4.06 -20.84
CA ASP A 175 13.03 -3.95 -22.03
C ASP A 175 12.51 -2.50 -22.21
N PRO A 176 13.42 -1.51 -22.36
CA PRO A 176 13.09 -0.08 -22.38
C PRO A 176 12.21 0.35 -23.57
N ASP A 177 12.20 -0.43 -24.64
CA ASP A 177 11.33 -0.20 -25.80
C ASP A 177 9.86 -0.52 -25.50
N ARG A 178 9.61 -1.38 -24.51
CA ARG A 178 8.26 -1.82 -24.11
C ARG A 178 7.79 -1.20 -22.81
N VAL A 179 8.68 -0.85 -21.89
CA VAL A 179 8.31 -0.26 -20.60
C VAL A 179 9.07 1.04 -20.37
N GLN A 180 8.31 2.13 -20.26
CA GLN A 180 8.83 3.46 -19.95
C GLN A 180 8.21 3.98 -18.66
N ILE A 181 9.04 4.58 -17.81
CA ILE A 181 8.65 5.16 -16.53
C ILE A 181 9.12 6.62 -16.49
N ILE A 182 8.20 7.54 -16.23
CA ILE A 182 8.53 8.95 -15.98
C ILE A 182 7.93 9.37 -14.63
N LYS A 183 8.79 9.57 -13.65
CA LYS A 183 8.45 10.08 -12.32
C LYS A 183 8.57 11.60 -12.30
N LYS A 184 8.01 12.27 -11.28
CA LYS A 184 7.88 13.75 -11.26
C LYS A 184 7.16 14.33 -12.49
N ALA A 185 6.35 13.51 -13.16
CA ALA A 185 5.56 13.86 -14.34
C ALA A 185 4.09 14.05 -13.95
N LYS A 186 3.65 15.30 -13.88
CA LYS A 186 2.27 15.62 -13.51
C LYS A 186 1.41 15.68 -14.75
N VAL A 187 0.55 14.68 -14.94
CA VAL A 187 -0.50 14.75 -15.97
C VAL A 187 -1.49 15.87 -15.62
N THR A 188 -1.70 16.78 -16.56
CA THR A 188 -2.52 17.99 -16.39
C THR A 188 -3.83 17.93 -17.19
N LYS A 189 -3.86 17.14 -18.26
CA LYS A 189 -5.02 17.10 -19.17
C LYS A 189 -5.15 15.77 -19.90
N LEU A 190 -6.40 15.35 -20.13
CA LEU A 190 -6.74 14.28 -21.07
C LEU A 190 -6.99 14.87 -22.46
N LEU A 191 -6.39 14.28 -23.49
CA LEU A 191 -6.57 14.70 -24.88
C LEU A 191 -7.73 13.92 -25.49
N LYS A 192 -8.73 14.64 -26.02
CA LYS A 192 -9.97 14.06 -26.55
C LYS A 192 -10.21 14.53 -27.98
N GLU A 193 -10.39 13.58 -28.89
CA GLU A 193 -10.73 13.80 -30.30
C GLU A 193 -11.90 12.90 -30.70
N ASN A 194 -12.88 13.45 -31.43
CA ASN A 194 -14.06 12.70 -31.91
C ASN A 194 -14.76 11.85 -30.85
N GLY A 195 -14.78 12.33 -29.60
CA GLY A 195 -15.39 11.63 -28.46
C GLY A 195 -14.48 10.62 -27.75
N ALA A 196 -13.35 10.23 -28.35
CA ALA A 196 -12.37 9.30 -27.78
C ALA A 196 -11.23 10.03 -27.06
N VAL A 197 -10.75 9.46 -25.96
CA VAL A 197 -9.48 9.88 -25.36
C VAL A 197 -8.35 9.22 -26.14
N ILE A 198 -7.40 10.04 -26.59
CA ILE A 198 -6.30 9.64 -27.46
C ILE A 198 -4.93 9.83 -26.83
N GLY A 199 -4.85 10.35 -25.61
CA GLY A 199 -3.59 10.65 -24.96
C GLY A 199 -3.71 11.58 -23.76
N VAL A 200 -2.56 12.07 -23.31
CA VAL A 200 -2.45 12.98 -22.18
C VAL A 200 -1.46 14.10 -22.46
N GLU A 201 -1.65 15.22 -21.77
CA GLU A 201 -0.64 16.27 -21.58
C GLU A 201 -0.07 16.15 -20.17
N TYR A 202 1.25 16.31 -20.02
CA TYR A 202 1.90 16.30 -18.70
C TYR A 202 3.04 17.31 -18.60
N GLU A 203 3.29 17.77 -17.38
CA GLU A 203 4.42 18.62 -17.02
C GLU A 203 5.57 17.77 -16.46
N PHE A 204 6.78 17.98 -16.97
CA PHE A 204 8.00 17.37 -16.48
C PHE A 204 9.17 18.35 -16.65
N GLU A 205 9.97 18.54 -15.60
CA GLU A 205 11.11 19.49 -15.59
C GLU A 205 10.75 20.91 -16.07
N GLY A 206 9.54 21.39 -15.72
CA GLY A 206 9.05 22.72 -16.10
C GLY A 206 8.65 22.87 -17.57
N LYS A 207 8.57 21.77 -18.33
CA LYS A 207 8.11 21.74 -19.72
C LYS A 207 6.85 20.90 -19.86
N THR A 208 6.04 21.24 -20.85
CA THR A 208 4.82 20.51 -21.21
C THR A 208 5.11 19.52 -22.34
N TYR A 209 4.63 18.29 -22.18
CA TYR A 209 4.75 17.20 -23.14
C TYR A 209 3.38 16.62 -23.45
N THR A 210 3.29 15.90 -24.57
CA THR A 210 2.09 15.18 -24.99
C THR A 210 2.45 13.76 -25.35
N GLU A 211 1.63 12.82 -24.91
CA GLU A 211 1.77 11.39 -25.21
C GLU A 211 0.46 10.82 -25.71
N ASN A 212 0.54 9.99 -26.74
CA ASN A 212 -0.63 9.39 -27.40
C ASN A 212 -0.80 7.92 -27.02
N GLY A 213 -2.05 7.50 -26.86
CA GLY A 213 -2.44 6.14 -26.51
C GLY A 213 -3.69 6.10 -25.65
N PRO A 214 -4.33 4.91 -25.52
CA PRO A 214 -5.37 4.70 -24.52
C PRO A 214 -4.85 5.01 -23.11
N VAL A 215 -5.71 5.55 -22.24
CA VAL A 215 -5.33 6.05 -20.93
C VAL A 215 -6.01 5.26 -19.83
N ILE A 216 -5.23 4.75 -18.88
CA ILE A 216 -5.69 4.18 -17.62
C ILE A 216 -5.38 5.18 -16.50
N LEU A 217 -6.42 5.75 -15.89
CA LEU A 217 -6.28 6.57 -14.70
C LEU A 217 -6.20 5.69 -13.45
N ALA A 218 -5.11 5.81 -12.70
CA ALA A 218 -4.85 5.09 -11.45
C ALA A 218 -4.37 6.04 -10.33
N THR A 219 -4.97 7.24 -10.28
CA THR A 219 -4.43 8.40 -9.54
C THR A 219 -4.81 8.46 -8.06
N GLY A 220 -5.49 7.45 -7.52
CA GLY A 220 -5.96 7.44 -6.14
C GLY A 220 -7.16 8.37 -5.88
N GLY A 221 -7.40 8.65 -4.60
CA GLY A 221 -8.56 9.42 -4.13
C GLY A 221 -8.35 10.93 -3.98
N TYR A 222 -9.24 11.55 -3.20
CA TYR A 222 -9.21 13.00 -2.90
C TYR A 222 -9.30 13.33 -1.40
N ALA A 223 -9.08 12.34 -0.52
CA ALA A 223 -9.27 12.48 0.94
C ALA A 223 -8.12 13.22 1.67
N ALA A 224 -7.17 13.81 0.94
CA ALA A 224 -6.19 14.77 1.46
C ALA A 224 -6.36 16.19 0.90
N ASP A 225 -7.35 16.42 0.02
CA ASP A 225 -7.59 17.74 -0.54
C ASP A 225 -8.40 18.62 0.42
N PHE A 226 -7.69 19.44 1.20
CA PHE A 226 -8.31 20.39 2.13
C PHE A 226 -8.49 21.80 1.53
N SER A 227 -8.25 21.97 0.23
CA SER A 227 -8.50 23.26 -0.43
C SER A 227 -9.99 23.57 -0.48
N ALA A 228 -10.35 24.85 -0.53
CA ALA A 228 -11.74 25.29 -0.55
C ALA A 228 -12.49 24.86 -1.84
N ASP A 229 -11.75 24.69 -2.94
CA ASP A 229 -12.23 24.23 -4.23
C ASP A 229 -12.08 22.71 -4.44
N GLY A 230 -11.55 22.00 -3.44
CA GLY A 230 -11.32 20.57 -3.49
C GLY A 230 -12.60 19.74 -3.52
N LEU A 231 -12.52 18.52 -4.06
CA LEU A 231 -13.68 17.61 -4.14
C LEU A 231 -14.21 17.26 -2.75
N LEU A 232 -13.34 17.16 -1.75
CA LEU A 232 -13.76 16.93 -0.36
C LEU A 232 -14.57 18.12 0.18
N ALA A 233 -14.10 19.35 -0.01
CA ALA A 233 -14.83 20.55 0.41
C ALA A 233 -16.18 20.70 -0.28
N LYS A 234 -16.24 20.36 -1.58
CA LYS A 234 -17.47 20.40 -2.38
C LYS A 234 -18.53 19.41 -1.90
N HIS A 235 -18.12 18.19 -1.55
CA HIS A 235 -19.06 17.09 -1.32
C HIS A 235 -19.26 16.72 0.16
N ARG A 236 -18.26 16.98 1.01
CA ARG A 236 -18.26 16.67 2.45
C ARG A 236 -17.51 17.73 3.28
N PRO A 237 -17.97 19.00 3.24
CA PRO A 237 -17.33 20.08 4.00
C PRO A 237 -17.32 19.82 5.51
N ASP A 238 -18.27 19.03 6.01
CA ASP A 238 -18.37 18.60 7.41
C ASP A 238 -17.15 17.78 7.88
N LEU A 239 -16.46 17.11 6.95
CA LEU A 239 -15.29 16.28 7.25
C LEU A 239 -13.95 17.05 7.19
N LEU A 240 -13.92 18.29 6.67
CA LEU A 240 -12.67 19.06 6.53
C LEU A 240 -11.95 19.30 7.86
N LYS A 241 -12.68 19.28 8.98
CA LYS A 241 -12.10 19.41 10.34
C LYS A 241 -11.32 18.17 10.78
N LEU A 242 -11.56 17.01 10.18
CA LEU A 242 -10.91 15.77 10.62
C LEU A 242 -9.45 15.68 10.12
N PRO A 243 -8.57 15.03 10.87
CA PRO A 243 -7.28 14.57 10.35
C PRO A 243 -7.47 13.50 9.27
N THR A 244 -6.42 13.23 8.48
CA THR A 244 -6.40 12.21 7.42
C THR A 244 -5.24 11.24 7.58
N THR A 245 -5.38 10.04 7.01
CA THR A 245 -4.26 9.07 6.89
C THR A 245 -3.58 9.13 5.52
N ASN A 246 -4.11 9.96 4.62
CA ASN A 246 -3.67 10.05 3.24
C ASN A 246 -2.35 10.84 3.12
N GLY A 247 -1.58 10.54 2.07
CA GLY A 247 -0.53 11.47 1.63
C GLY A 247 -1.12 12.74 1.04
N ASP A 248 -0.36 13.82 1.13
CA ASP A 248 -0.66 15.13 0.51
C ASP A 248 -0.91 15.06 -1.00
N HIS A 249 -0.37 14.04 -1.68
CA HIS A 249 -0.62 13.77 -3.10
C HIS A 249 -2.07 13.34 -3.43
N CYS A 250 -2.90 12.97 -2.44
CA CYS A 250 -4.27 12.45 -2.64
C CYS A 250 -5.28 13.59 -2.84
N THR A 251 -5.17 14.30 -3.97
CA THR A 251 -5.84 15.60 -4.25
C THR A 251 -6.95 15.55 -5.28
N GLY A 252 -7.31 14.36 -5.78
CA GLY A 252 -8.39 14.21 -6.76
C GLY A 252 -8.08 14.69 -8.18
N ASP A 253 -6.79 14.84 -8.55
CA ASP A 253 -6.39 15.42 -9.84
C ASP A 253 -6.97 14.63 -11.04
N GLY A 254 -6.91 13.29 -10.99
CA GLY A 254 -7.47 12.43 -12.04
C GLY A 254 -8.98 12.53 -12.16
N GLN A 255 -9.70 12.60 -11.03
CA GLN A 255 -11.14 12.82 -10.99
C GLN A 255 -11.50 14.17 -11.63
N LYS A 256 -10.78 15.24 -11.28
CA LYS A 256 -10.97 16.58 -11.86
C LYS A 256 -10.74 16.58 -13.37
N MET A 257 -9.68 15.91 -13.85
CA MET A 257 -9.41 15.77 -15.28
C MET A 257 -10.48 14.98 -16.04
N ALA A 258 -10.96 13.86 -15.48
CA ALA A 258 -12.00 13.06 -16.11
C ALA A 258 -13.33 13.84 -16.20
N LEU A 259 -13.72 14.52 -15.11
CA LEU A 259 -14.92 15.35 -15.08
C LEU A 259 -14.87 16.48 -16.11
N ALA A 260 -13.69 17.10 -16.31
CA ALA A 260 -13.51 18.18 -17.28
C ALA A 260 -13.80 17.77 -18.73
N ILE A 261 -13.69 16.48 -19.06
CA ILE A 261 -13.98 15.95 -20.41
C ILE A 261 -15.35 15.25 -20.53
N GLY A 262 -16.20 15.40 -19.50
CA GLY A 262 -17.57 14.92 -19.48
C GLY A 262 -17.76 13.51 -18.93
N SER A 263 -16.83 12.97 -18.13
CA SER A 263 -17.09 11.72 -17.41
C SER A 263 -18.20 11.88 -16.37
N ALA A 264 -18.99 10.83 -16.15
CA ALA A 264 -19.87 10.76 -15.00
C ALA A 264 -19.08 10.53 -13.70
N GLY A 265 -19.60 11.10 -12.61
CA GLY A 265 -19.17 10.77 -11.27
C GLY A 265 -20.32 10.18 -10.46
N ILE A 266 -19.98 9.40 -9.44
CA ILE A 266 -20.94 8.66 -8.63
C ILE A 266 -20.53 8.67 -7.15
N ASP A 267 -21.51 8.65 -6.25
CA ASP A 267 -21.34 8.50 -4.80
C ASP A 267 -20.37 9.51 -4.14
N TRP A 268 -20.24 10.73 -4.67
CA TRP A 268 -19.23 11.71 -4.22
C TRP A 268 -19.26 12.03 -2.71
N GLU A 269 -20.43 11.92 -2.08
CA GLU A 269 -20.60 12.15 -0.64
C GLU A 269 -20.09 10.97 0.22
N LYS A 270 -19.79 9.82 -0.41
CA LYS A 270 -19.26 8.62 0.24
C LYS A 270 -17.74 8.72 0.40
N VAL A 271 -17.35 9.45 1.43
CA VAL A 271 -15.99 9.50 1.97
C VAL A 271 -15.98 8.80 3.33
N GLN A 272 -15.15 7.76 3.47
CA GLN A 272 -15.07 6.96 4.68
C GLN A 272 -14.13 7.58 5.71
N VAL A 273 -14.62 7.61 6.94
CA VAL A 273 -13.85 7.90 8.14
C VAL A 273 -13.47 6.58 8.81
N HIS A 274 -12.19 6.40 9.11
CA HIS A 274 -11.68 5.25 9.84
C HIS A 274 -11.68 5.55 11.34
N PRO A 275 -12.09 4.61 12.22
CA PRO A 275 -12.20 4.88 13.66
C PRO A 275 -10.85 4.99 14.38
N THR A 276 -9.82 4.32 13.88
CA THR A 276 -8.54 4.12 14.60
C THR A 276 -7.36 4.84 13.93
N GLY A 277 -7.39 6.17 13.89
CA GLY A 277 -6.22 6.99 13.65
C GLY A 277 -5.38 7.14 14.93
N LEU A 278 -4.09 6.86 14.87
CA LEU A 278 -3.18 6.96 16.02
C LEU A 278 -2.96 8.43 16.38
N VAL A 279 -3.17 8.74 17.66
CA VAL A 279 -2.85 10.04 18.23
C VAL A 279 -1.44 9.98 18.79
N ASP A 280 -0.53 10.73 18.18
CA ASP A 280 0.79 10.98 18.76
C ASP A 280 0.61 11.89 20.00
N PRO A 281 1.06 11.46 21.20
CA PRO A 281 0.97 12.30 22.40
C PRO A 281 1.71 13.65 22.28
N ASN A 282 2.74 13.73 21.42
CA ASN A 282 3.53 14.95 21.21
C ASN A 282 2.93 15.86 20.14
N GLU A 283 2.13 15.32 19.22
CA GLU A 283 1.45 16.06 18.15
C GLU A 283 -0.04 15.65 18.02
N PRO A 284 -0.86 15.84 19.07
CA PRO A 284 -2.22 15.32 19.12
C PRO A 284 -3.12 15.91 18.03
N ASP A 285 -2.83 17.13 17.55
CA ASP A 285 -3.59 17.84 16.53
C ASP A 285 -3.00 17.71 15.11
N ALA A 286 -2.00 16.82 14.92
CA ALA A 286 -1.41 16.58 13.60
C ALA A 286 -2.49 16.25 12.56
N LYS A 287 -2.49 17.01 11.45
CA LYS A 287 -3.46 16.87 10.37
C LYS A 287 -3.34 15.53 9.63
N VAL A 288 -2.12 15.01 9.52
CA VAL A 288 -1.84 13.68 9.00
C VAL A 288 -1.51 12.75 10.16
N LYS A 289 -2.20 11.61 10.25
CA LYS A 289 -2.04 10.63 11.32
C LYS A 289 -1.71 9.26 10.76
N PHE A 290 -0.95 8.47 11.53
CA PHE A 290 -0.74 7.06 11.21
C PHE A 290 -2.03 6.28 11.46
N LEU A 291 -2.31 5.32 10.58
CA LEU A 291 -3.44 4.42 10.74
C LEU A 291 -3.03 3.25 11.65
N ALA A 292 -3.81 2.99 12.71
CA ALA A 292 -3.79 1.71 13.40
C ALA A 292 -4.54 0.68 12.55
N ALA A 293 -3.84 -0.40 12.17
CA ALA A 293 -4.38 -1.44 11.31
C ALA A 293 -5.70 -1.99 11.89
N GLU A 294 -6.70 -2.18 11.03
CA GLU A 294 -7.97 -2.81 11.41
C GLU A 294 -7.76 -4.24 11.91
N ALA A 295 -6.72 -4.90 11.43
CA ALA A 295 -6.29 -6.22 11.91
C ALA A 295 -6.03 -6.25 13.42
N LEU A 296 -5.66 -5.14 14.08
CA LEU A 296 -5.50 -5.11 15.54
C LEU A 296 -6.83 -5.41 16.26
N ARG A 297 -7.95 -4.88 15.74
CA ARG A 297 -9.30 -5.22 16.24
C ARG A 297 -9.69 -6.64 15.84
N GLY A 298 -9.32 -7.05 14.62
CA GLY A 298 -9.53 -8.41 14.09
C GLY A 298 -8.93 -9.50 14.97
N VAL A 299 -7.73 -9.29 15.49
CA VAL A 299 -7.03 -10.28 16.33
C VAL A 299 -7.43 -10.22 17.82
N GLY A 300 -8.43 -9.44 18.22
CA GLY A 300 -8.93 -9.38 19.60
C GLY A 300 -8.78 -8.05 20.33
N GLY A 301 -8.27 -7.01 19.66
CA GLY A 301 -8.16 -5.68 20.25
C GLY A 301 -9.52 -5.05 20.56
N ILE A 302 -9.65 -4.52 21.78
CA ILE A 302 -10.87 -3.85 22.27
C ILE A 302 -10.71 -2.33 22.29
N LEU A 303 -11.83 -1.60 22.16
CA LEU A 303 -11.87 -0.15 22.29
C LEU A 303 -12.45 0.21 23.66
N LEU A 304 -11.67 0.91 24.47
CA LEU A 304 -12.08 1.43 25.77
C LEU A 304 -12.15 2.95 25.74
N ASP A 305 -13.17 3.51 26.39
CA ASP A 305 -13.28 4.95 26.58
C ASP A 305 -12.40 5.46 27.75
N ARG A 306 -12.47 6.76 28.04
CA ARG A 306 -11.71 7.37 29.14
C ARG A 306 -12.01 6.74 30.51
N GLU A 307 -13.21 6.20 30.69
CA GLU A 307 -13.69 5.59 31.94
C GLU A 307 -13.40 4.08 32.00
N GLY A 308 -12.74 3.52 30.97
CA GLY A 308 -12.41 2.11 30.88
C GLY A 308 -13.57 1.22 30.47
N ASN A 309 -14.64 1.78 29.88
CA ASN A 309 -15.77 1.01 29.39
C ASN A 309 -15.59 0.64 27.91
N ARG A 310 -16.03 -0.56 27.54
CA ARG A 310 -16.40 -0.82 26.15
C ARG A 310 -17.63 0.01 25.78
N PHE A 311 -17.83 0.27 24.49
CA PHE A 311 -18.97 1.05 24.00
C PHE A 311 -19.45 0.61 22.60
N VAL A 312 -18.84 -0.42 22.01
CA VAL A 312 -19.04 -0.77 20.61
C VAL A 312 -18.70 -2.24 20.33
N ASP A 313 -19.29 -2.80 19.27
CA ASP A 313 -18.72 -3.96 18.59
C ASP A 313 -17.56 -3.49 17.71
N GLU A 314 -16.33 -3.80 18.15
CA GLU A 314 -15.10 -3.42 17.47
C GLU A 314 -14.92 -4.05 16.09
N LEU A 315 -15.75 -5.04 15.70
CA LEU A 315 -15.78 -5.64 14.36
C LEU A 315 -16.98 -5.17 13.53
N GLY A 316 -17.70 -4.14 13.99
CA GLY A 316 -18.69 -3.46 13.18
C GLY A 316 -18.08 -2.72 11.97
N HIS A 317 -18.94 -2.27 11.06
CA HIS A 317 -18.50 -1.44 9.93
C HIS A 317 -17.89 -0.12 10.44
N ARG A 318 -16.96 0.46 9.66
CA ARG A 318 -16.19 1.64 10.05
C ARG A 318 -17.06 2.86 10.37
N ASP A 319 -18.14 3.04 9.63
CA ASP A 319 -19.12 4.10 9.87
C ASP A 319 -19.88 3.89 11.19
N TYR A 320 -20.29 2.66 11.50
CA TYR A 320 -20.89 2.30 12.79
C TYR A 320 -19.92 2.55 13.95
N VAL A 321 -18.67 2.06 13.86
CA VAL A 321 -17.69 2.21 14.94
C VAL A 321 -17.36 3.69 15.17
N THR A 322 -17.15 4.45 14.10
CA THR A 322 -16.90 5.89 14.18
C THR A 322 -18.11 6.65 14.75
N GLY A 323 -19.33 6.30 14.31
CA GLY A 323 -20.56 6.85 14.85
C GLY A 323 -20.69 6.61 16.35
N LYS A 324 -20.40 5.39 16.81
CA LYS A 324 -20.39 5.05 18.24
C LYS A 324 -19.31 5.79 19.03
N MET A 325 -18.16 6.10 18.45
CA MET A 325 -17.17 6.97 19.10
C MET A 325 -17.71 8.38 19.31
N TRP A 326 -18.41 8.95 18.32
CA TRP A 326 -19.02 10.28 18.44
C TRP A 326 -20.22 10.31 19.39
N GLU A 327 -21.09 9.29 19.35
CA GLU A 327 -22.21 9.15 20.29
C GLU A 327 -21.72 8.97 21.73
N ASN A 328 -20.66 8.18 21.95
CA ASN A 328 -20.10 7.95 23.28
C ASN A 328 -19.43 9.22 23.83
N ASN A 329 -18.73 9.98 22.98
CA ASN A 329 -18.10 11.27 23.30
C ASN A 329 -17.19 11.28 24.55
N LYS A 330 -16.63 10.14 24.95
CA LYS A 330 -15.76 9.97 26.14
C LYS A 330 -14.30 9.72 25.76
N PHE A 331 -13.67 10.73 25.16
CA PHE A 331 -12.26 10.67 24.75
C PHE A 331 -11.30 10.89 25.95
N PRO A 332 -10.06 10.35 25.90
CA PRO A 332 -9.47 9.58 24.80
C PRO A 332 -10.03 8.17 24.71
N ILE A 333 -10.32 7.73 23.49
CA ILE A 333 -10.58 6.32 23.19
C ILE A 333 -9.24 5.61 23.04
N ARG A 334 -9.10 4.42 23.64
CA ARG A 334 -7.89 3.61 23.62
C ARG A 334 -8.16 2.26 22.97
N LEU A 335 -7.34 1.88 22.01
CA LEU A 335 -7.24 0.50 21.55
C LEU A 335 -6.34 -0.26 22.52
N VAL A 336 -6.81 -1.41 23.02
CA VAL A 336 -6.08 -2.26 23.97
C VAL A 336 -5.97 -3.67 23.40
N LEU A 337 -4.75 -4.19 23.33
CA LEU A 337 -4.44 -5.57 22.96
C LEU A 337 -3.91 -6.30 24.20
N ASN A 338 -4.41 -7.52 24.45
CA ASN A 338 -3.78 -8.45 25.39
C ASN A 338 -2.61 -9.19 24.73
N LYS A 339 -1.97 -10.08 25.50
CA LYS A 339 -0.86 -10.90 25.03
C LYS A 339 -1.22 -11.71 23.79
N GLU A 340 -2.28 -12.52 23.85
CA GLU A 340 -2.74 -13.39 22.76
C GLU A 340 -2.92 -12.60 21.45
N SER A 341 -3.64 -11.48 21.52
CA SER A 341 -3.84 -10.57 20.36
C SER A 341 -2.51 -10.05 19.82
N SER A 342 -1.62 -9.58 20.71
CA SER A 342 -0.35 -8.97 20.32
C SER A 342 0.64 -9.98 19.74
N ASP A 343 0.62 -11.24 20.18
CA ASP A 343 1.49 -12.30 19.65
C ASP A 343 1.18 -12.57 18.17
N GLU A 344 -0.09 -12.51 17.77
CA GLU A 344 -0.54 -12.72 16.38
C GLU A 344 -0.27 -11.54 15.42
N ILE A 345 0.01 -10.36 15.96
CA ILE A 345 0.19 -9.13 15.18
C ILE A 345 1.43 -8.36 15.62
N LEU A 346 2.42 -9.10 16.10
CA LEU A 346 3.54 -8.57 16.85
C LEU A 346 4.40 -7.58 16.06
N TRP A 347 4.44 -7.68 14.72
CA TRP A 347 5.10 -6.71 13.84
C TRP A 347 4.53 -5.29 14.02
N HIS A 348 3.21 -5.15 14.15
CA HIS A 348 2.56 -3.85 14.36
C HIS A 348 2.87 -3.29 15.76
N CYS A 349 2.96 -4.16 16.76
CA CYS A 349 3.12 -3.78 18.17
C CYS A 349 4.56 -3.50 18.60
N LYS A 350 5.56 -4.16 18.01
CA LYS A 350 6.88 -4.32 18.64
C LYS A 350 7.63 -3.03 18.95
N ARG A 351 8.32 -3.08 20.11
CA ARG A 351 9.68 -2.58 20.43
C ARG A 351 10.42 -3.84 20.91
N PHE A 352 11.45 -4.31 20.20
CA PHE A 352 12.23 -5.46 20.69
C PHE A 352 13.35 -4.96 21.60
N VAL A 353 13.40 -5.49 22.82
CA VAL A 353 14.61 -5.52 23.65
C VAL A 353 15.21 -6.90 23.45
N PHE A 354 16.42 -6.99 22.88
CA PHE A 354 17.18 -8.23 22.95
C PHE A 354 17.55 -8.48 24.42
N PRO A 355 17.39 -9.71 24.95
CA PRO A 355 18.03 -10.04 26.21
C PRO A 355 19.53 -10.08 25.93
N SER A 356 20.27 -9.05 26.36
CA SER A 356 21.71 -9.23 26.48
C SER A 356 21.93 -10.28 27.57
N LEU A 357 22.71 -11.30 27.24
CA LEU A 357 23.32 -12.17 28.22
C LEU A 357 24.01 -11.30 29.28
N GLY A 358 23.49 -11.35 30.51
CA GLY A 358 24.18 -10.85 31.69
C GLY A 358 24.04 -9.35 32.00
N ASN A 359 23.41 -9.11 33.14
CA ASN A 359 23.62 -8.02 34.10
C ASN A 359 23.14 -6.58 33.83
N THR A 360 22.38 -6.13 34.84
CA THR A 360 22.10 -4.76 35.27
C THR A 360 21.26 -3.88 34.35
N TYR A 361 19.97 -3.86 34.72
CA TYR A 361 18.99 -2.81 34.45
C TYR A 361 19.61 -1.42 34.72
N SER A 362 19.98 -0.70 33.66
CA SER A 362 20.39 0.71 33.76
C SER A 362 19.30 1.60 33.16
N GLN A 363 18.95 2.65 33.90
CA GLN A 363 17.86 3.60 33.62
C GLN A 363 18.19 4.60 32.50
N HIS A 364 18.72 4.12 31.36
CA HIS A 364 18.95 4.94 30.16
C HIS A 364 18.17 4.41 28.94
N ALA A 365 16.91 4.02 29.14
CA ALA A 365 16.03 3.46 28.11
C ALA A 365 15.40 4.47 27.13
N ASN A 366 16.03 5.64 26.91
CA ASN A 366 15.49 6.77 26.15
C ASN A 366 16.18 7.07 24.80
N SER A 367 16.71 6.07 24.09
CA SER A 367 17.47 6.35 22.85
C SER A 367 17.40 5.34 21.71
N HIS A 368 16.50 4.35 21.71
CA HIS A 368 16.42 3.35 20.63
C HIS A 368 15.07 3.38 19.88
N PRO A 369 14.97 4.11 18.75
CA PRO A 369 13.73 4.32 18.00
C PRO A 369 13.40 3.15 17.06
N GLY A 370 13.27 1.93 17.55
CA GLY A 370 12.94 0.77 16.70
C GLY A 370 11.60 0.11 17.01
N LYS A 371 10.75 0.00 15.97
CA LYS A 371 9.68 -1.00 15.72
C LYS A 371 8.22 -0.50 15.87
N HIS A 372 7.36 -0.90 14.92
CA HIS A 372 6.35 -0.03 14.27
C HIS A 372 5.60 1.01 15.13
N TYR A 373 4.60 0.65 15.94
CA TYR A 373 3.84 1.67 16.68
C TYR A 373 4.48 2.10 18.00
N VAL A 374 5.11 1.18 18.75
CA VAL A 374 5.74 1.51 20.04
C VAL A 374 7.03 2.32 19.84
N GLY A 375 7.87 1.93 18.89
CA GLY A 375 9.10 2.64 18.52
C GLY A 375 8.83 4.05 17.96
N ARG A 376 7.67 4.27 17.33
CA ARG A 376 7.20 5.60 16.91
C ARG A 376 6.59 6.44 18.05
N GLY A 377 6.50 5.90 19.27
CA GLY A 377 5.86 6.58 20.40
C GLY A 377 4.32 6.65 20.30
N LEU A 378 3.71 5.94 19.35
CA LEU A 378 2.27 5.96 19.09
C LEU A 378 1.50 4.92 19.91
N MET A 379 2.22 3.97 20.52
CA MET A 379 1.68 2.88 21.33
C MET A 379 2.57 2.65 22.55
N LYS A 380 1.96 2.30 23.68
CA LYS A 380 2.62 1.99 24.95
C LYS A 380 2.47 0.50 25.29
N ARG A 381 3.41 -0.03 26.06
CA ARG A 381 3.45 -1.43 26.50
C ARG A 381 3.46 -1.50 28.04
N PHE A 382 2.63 -2.37 28.61
CA PHE A 382 2.52 -2.60 30.06
C PHE A 382 2.56 -4.11 30.34
N GLU A 383 3.22 -4.54 31.41
CA GLU A 383 3.35 -5.96 31.75
C GLU A 383 2.15 -6.49 32.53
N THR A 384 1.41 -5.60 33.18
CA THR A 384 0.25 -5.96 34.01
C THR A 384 -0.94 -5.05 33.76
N GLY A 385 -2.13 -5.53 34.07
CA GLY A 385 -3.35 -4.74 34.04
C GLY A 385 -3.31 -3.59 35.05
N SER A 386 -2.62 -3.75 36.18
CA SER A 386 -2.44 -2.69 37.20
C SER A 386 -1.64 -1.50 36.65
N GLU A 387 -0.54 -1.75 35.92
CA GLU A 387 0.21 -0.71 35.23
C GLU A 387 -0.63 0.00 34.17
N LEU A 388 -1.42 -0.77 33.40
CA LEU A 388 -2.33 -0.22 32.41
C LEU A 388 -3.42 0.65 33.06
N ALA A 389 -4.05 0.19 34.13
CA ALA A 389 -5.08 0.95 34.85
C ALA A 389 -4.50 2.29 35.35
N LYS A 390 -3.27 2.26 35.88
CA LYS A 390 -2.54 3.47 36.29
C LYS A 390 -2.30 4.43 35.12
N GLU A 391 -1.83 3.95 33.96
CA GLU A 391 -1.67 4.78 32.75
C GLU A 391 -3.01 5.38 32.29
N MET A 392 -4.10 4.61 32.39
CA MET A 392 -5.42 5.07 32.00
C MET A 392 -6.03 6.08 32.98
N GLY A 393 -5.49 6.18 34.20
CA GLY A 393 -6.05 6.97 35.30
C GLY A 393 -7.27 6.33 35.93
N LEU A 394 -7.33 4.99 35.95
CA LEU A 394 -8.47 4.20 36.42
C LEU A 394 -8.15 3.41 37.71
N PRO A 395 -9.14 3.17 38.58
CA PRO A 395 -9.01 2.15 39.62
C PRO A 395 -8.78 0.77 39.01
N GLU A 396 -7.89 -0.05 39.59
CA GLU A 396 -7.64 -1.41 39.12
C GLU A 396 -8.93 -2.26 39.08
N SER A 397 -9.80 -2.09 40.07
CA SER A 397 -11.11 -2.75 40.14
C SER A 397 -12.00 -2.42 38.94
N LYS A 398 -11.89 -1.21 38.39
CA LYS A 398 -12.67 -0.82 37.22
C LYS A 398 -12.21 -1.57 35.98
N LEU A 399 -10.89 -1.60 35.72
CA LEU A 399 -10.35 -2.29 34.56
C LEU A 399 -10.53 -3.81 34.68
N SER A 400 -10.32 -4.37 35.88
CA SER A 400 -10.59 -5.79 36.16
C SER A 400 -12.03 -6.14 35.84
N SER A 401 -13.00 -5.35 36.31
CA SER A 401 -14.42 -5.60 36.03
C SER A 401 -14.73 -5.56 34.53
N THR A 402 -14.13 -4.63 33.78
CA THR A 402 -14.32 -4.58 32.31
C THR A 402 -13.76 -5.84 31.64
N PHE A 403 -12.57 -6.30 32.04
CA PHE A 403 -11.96 -7.51 31.50
C PHE A 403 -12.77 -8.77 31.87
N ASP A 404 -13.17 -8.91 33.13
CA ASP A 404 -13.96 -10.04 33.60
C ASP A 404 -15.31 -10.14 32.87
N GLU A 405 -15.98 -9.00 32.66
CA GLU A 405 -17.21 -8.95 31.88
C GLU A 405 -16.98 -9.36 30.42
N TYR A 406 -15.94 -8.83 29.77
CA TYR A 406 -15.62 -9.18 28.39
C TYR A 406 -15.30 -10.67 28.22
N VAL A 407 -14.57 -11.26 29.17
CA VAL A 407 -14.27 -12.71 29.20
C VAL A 407 -15.55 -13.52 29.39
N GLN A 408 -16.44 -13.13 30.30
CA GLN A 408 -17.73 -13.80 30.50
C GLN A 408 -18.60 -13.75 29.24
N ILE A 409 -18.59 -12.64 28.51
CA ILE A 409 -19.27 -12.51 27.22
C ILE A 409 -18.64 -13.43 26.18
N GLY A 410 -17.30 -13.41 26.04
CA GLY A 410 -16.57 -14.27 25.09
C GLY A 410 -16.78 -15.77 25.33
N GLN A 411 -16.96 -16.16 26.59
CA GLN A 411 -17.30 -17.54 27.00
C GLN A 411 -18.79 -17.90 26.77
N GLY A 412 -19.63 -16.96 26.31
CA GLY A 412 -21.06 -17.16 26.15
C GLY A 412 -21.86 -17.19 27.46
N LYS A 413 -21.26 -16.81 28.59
CA LYS A 413 -21.92 -16.74 29.91
C LYS A 413 -22.78 -15.48 30.07
N LYS A 414 -22.53 -14.46 29.25
CA LYS A 414 -23.29 -13.21 29.20
C LYS A 414 -23.52 -12.79 27.75
N SER A 415 -24.64 -12.13 27.50
CA SER A 415 -24.92 -11.52 26.19
C SER A 415 -24.10 -10.25 26.00
N ASP A 416 -23.56 -10.03 24.80
CA ASP A 416 -22.86 -8.79 24.49
C ASP A 416 -23.86 -7.63 24.28
N PRO A 417 -23.72 -6.51 25.00
CA PRO A 417 -24.63 -5.38 24.88
C PRO A 417 -24.58 -4.68 23.50
N TYR A 418 -23.50 -4.88 22.74
CA TYR A 418 -23.30 -4.30 21.41
C TYR A 418 -23.58 -5.30 20.27
N LYS A 419 -24.07 -6.50 20.60
CA LYS A 419 -24.38 -7.60 19.66
C LYS A 419 -23.17 -8.07 18.86
N LYS A 420 -21.96 -7.93 19.42
CA LYS A 420 -20.73 -8.51 18.87
C LYS A 420 -20.89 -10.03 18.73
N LYS A 421 -20.47 -10.57 17.58
CA LYS A 421 -20.65 -11.99 17.24
C LYS A 421 -19.40 -12.82 17.36
N PHE A 422 -18.23 -12.23 17.16
CA PHE A 422 -16.95 -12.94 17.10
C PHE A 422 -16.02 -12.42 18.19
N PHE A 423 -15.48 -13.32 19.00
CA PHE A 423 -14.62 -13.00 20.13
C PHE A 423 -13.32 -13.78 19.94
N HIS A 424 -12.37 -13.19 19.20
CA HIS A 424 -11.02 -13.77 19.03
C HIS A 424 -10.12 -13.26 20.15
N ASN A 425 -9.25 -14.11 20.72
CA ASN A 425 -8.30 -13.77 21.79
C ASN A 425 -8.90 -12.96 22.96
N TYR A 426 -10.12 -13.32 23.39
CA TYR A 426 -10.89 -12.56 24.37
C TYR A 426 -10.39 -12.70 25.82
N ASN A 427 -9.36 -13.51 26.08
CA ASN A 427 -8.86 -13.79 27.43
C ASN A 427 -8.06 -12.60 27.99
N PHE A 428 -8.77 -11.54 28.39
CA PHE A 428 -8.17 -10.41 29.12
C PHE A 428 -8.08 -10.73 30.61
N THR A 429 -6.98 -10.37 31.24
CA THR A 429 -6.71 -10.62 32.67
C THR A 429 -5.87 -9.50 33.24
N MET A 430 -5.96 -9.21 34.53
CA MET A 430 -5.08 -8.22 35.17
C MET A 430 -3.65 -8.75 35.37
N GLN A 431 -3.46 -10.08 35.39
CA GLN A 431 -2.22 -10.73 35.81
C GLN A 431 -1.23 -10.99 34.67
N GLN A 432 -1.70 -11.14 33.43
CA GLN A 432 -0.85 -11.55 32.30
C GLN A 432 -0.86 -10.52 31.17
N GLY A 433 0.23 -9.75 31.07
CA GLY A 433 0.56 -8.98 29.88
C GLY A 433 1.49 -9.72 28.91
N PRO A 434 2.09 -9.01 27.94
CA PRO A 434 2.00 -7.57 27.78
C PRO A 434 0.65 -7.07 27.24
N PHE A 435 0.26 -5.89 27.69
CA PHE A 435 -0.78 -5.06 27.09
C PHE A 435 -0.15 -4.02 26.17
N PHE A 436 -0.71 -3.87 24.97
CA PHE A 436 -0.34 -2.79 24.06
C PHE A 436 -1.49 -1.82 23.89
N VAL A 437 -1.25 -0.53 24.14
CA VAL A 437 -2.29 0.49 24.21
C VAL A 437 -1.94 1.73 23.42
N ALA A 438 -2.89 2.21 22.63
CA ALA A 438 -2.72 3.41 21.81
C ALA A 438 -4.00 4.26 21.80
N SER A 439 -3.83 5.59 21.76
CA SER A 439 -4.92 6.55 21.69
C SER A 439 -5.44 6.68 20.25
N MET A 440 -6.77 6.65 20.10
CA MET A 440 -7.46 6.61 18.82
C MET A 440 -8.29 7.87 18.59
N THR A 441 -8.36 8.30 17.32
CA THR A 441 -9.30 9.33 16.86
C THR A 441 -9.83 8.98 15.46
N PRO A 442 -11.08 9.37 15.12
CA PRO A 442 -11.57 9.27 13.76
C PRO A 442 -10.72 10.06 12.75
N VAL A 443 -10.42 9.45 11.60
CA VAL A 443 -9.59 10.02 10.53
C VAL A 443 -10.22 9.82 9.15
N LEU A 444 -10.15 10.84 8.29
CA LEU A 444 -10.41 10.70 6.85
C LEU A 444 -9.47 9.65 6.26
N HIS A 445 -10.03 8.73 5.47
CA HIS A 445 -9.26 7.56 5.05
C HIS A 445 -9.40 7.20 3.58
N TYR A 446 -10.61 7.15 3.03
CA TYR A 446 -10.82 6.64 1.66
C TYR A 446 -12.02 7.33 0.99
N SER A 447 -11.91 7.68 -0.29
CA SER A 447 -13.04 8.16 -1.11
C SER A 447 -13.65 7.01 -1.91
N MET A 448 -14.87 6.57 -1.56
CA MET A 448 -15.61 5.54 -2.31
C MET A 448 -16.33 6.12 -3.52
N GLY A 449 -16.71 7.40 -3.44
CA GLY A 449 -17.16 8.17 -4.59
C GLY A 449 -16.01 8.48 -5.55
N GLY A 450 -16.33 8.62 -6.83
CA GLY A 450 -15.32 8.81 -7.86
C GLY A 450 -15.89 8.83 -9.27
N VAL A 451 -15.00 8.64 -10.24
CA VAL A 451 -15.35 8.52 -11.65
C VAL A 451 -16.10 7.22 -11.87
N GLU A 452 -17.24 7.26 -12.53
CA GLU A 452 -18.07 6.07 -12.73
C GLU A 452 -17.48 5.16 -13.81
N ILE A 453 -17.41 3.87 -13.51
CA ILE A 453 -16.95 2.83 -14.42
C ILE A 453 -18.00 1.73 -14.62
N ASN A 454 -17.85 0.96 -15.69
CA ASN A 454 -18.55 -0.33 -15.86
C ASN A 454 -17.68 -1.52 -15.41
N GLU A 455 -18.19 -2.74 -15.56
CA GLU A 455 -17.52 -4.00 -15.19
C GLU A 455 -16.23 -4.28 -15.97
N LYS A 456 -15.96 -3.50 -17.02
CA LYS A 456 -14.74 -3.55 -17.85
C LYS A 456 -13.75 -2.43 -17.51
N SER A 457 -13.96 -1.71 -16.41
CA SER A 457 -13.18 -0.53 -16.01
C SER A 457 -13.21 0.63 -17.02
N GLN A 458 -14.18 0.67 -17.94
CA GLN A 458 -14.31 1.79 -18.87
C GLN A 458 -14.97 2.96 -18.15
N VAL A 459 -14.40 4.16 -18.29
CA VAL A 459 -15.00 5.38 -17.75
C VAL A 459 -16.27 5.70 -18.53
N LEU A 460 -17.36 5.99 -17.81
CA LEU A 460 -18.64 6.35 -18.40
C LEU A 460 -18.78 7.87 -18.53
N ASP A 461 -19.42 8.32 -19.59
CA ASP A 461 -19.88 9.70 -19.74
C ASP A 461 -21.18 9.95 -18.95
N THR A 462 -21.65 11.20 -18.94
CA THR A 462 -22.91 11.58 -18.28
C THR A 462 -24.16 10.90 -18.83
N ASN A 463 -24.09 10.29 -20.03
CA ASN A 463 -25.14 9.47 -20.63
C ASN A 463 -24.96 7.97 -20.35
N LYS A 464 -24.05 7.61 -19.44
CA LYS A 464 -23.70 6.22 -19.05
C LYS A 464 -23.11 5.40 -20.20
N LYS A 465 -22.54 6.05 -21.22
CA LYS A 465 -21.83 5.39 -22.32
C LYS A 465 -20.33 5.38 -22.06
N PRO A 466 -19.61 4.29 -22.37
CA PRO A 466 -18.15 4.26 -22.28
C PRO A 466 -17.51 5.37 -23.13
N ILE A 467 -16.56 6.11 -22.54
CA ILE A 467 -15.68 7.03 -23.26
C ILE A 467 -14.57 6.19 -23.91
N PRO A 468 -14.50 6.10 -25.25
CA PRO A 468 -13.49 5.27 -25.91
C PRO A 468 -12.07 5.70 -25.54
N GLY A 469 -11.20 4.72 -25.29
CA GLY A 469 -9.80 4.97 -24.92
C GLY A 469 -9.56 5.43 -23.48
N LEU A 470 -10.59 5.52 -22.63
CA LEU A 470 -10.45 5.94 -21.23
C LEU A 470 -10.91 4.88 -20.23
N TYR A 471 -10.02 4.56 -19.30
CA TYR A 471 -10.23 3.57 -18.24
C TYR A 471 -9.84 4.15 -16.88
N ALA A 472 -10.41 3.61 -15.81
CA ALA A 472 -10.05 4.02 -14.45
C ALA A 472 -10.00 2.81 -13.53
N SER A 473 -9.06 2.81 -12.58
CA SER A 473 -8.86 1.72 -11.63
C SER A 473 -8.35 2.20 -10.26
N GLY A 474 -8.71 1.49 -9.21
CA GLY A 474 -8.39 1.88 -7.83
C GLY A 474 -9.30 2.98 -7.30
N GLU A 475 -8.83 3.76 -6.33
CA GLU A 475 -9.64 4.74 -5.58
C GLU A 475 -10.14 5.95 -6.40
N ILE A 476 -9.66 6.13 -7.63
CA ILE A 476 -10.27 7.11 -8.55
C ILE A 476 -11.68 6.70 -8.97
N ALA A 477 -11.95 5.40 -9.05
CA ALA A 477 -13.22 4.86 -9.54
C ALA A 477 -14.27 4.81 -8.43
N GLY A 478 -15.47 5.30 -8.73
CA GLY A 478 -16.64 5.23 -7.86
C GLY A 478 -17.50 3.99 -8.10
N GLY A 479 -18.38 3.67 -7.14
CA GLY A 479 -19.40 2.62 -7.27
C GLY A 479 -18.95 1.21 -6.89
N VAL A 480 -17.65 0.92 -6.80
CA VAL A 480 -17.14 -0.41 -6.41
C VAL A 480 -17.51 -0.79 -4.97
N HIS A 481 -17.60 0.19 -4.08
CA HIS A 481 -17.77 -0.03 -2.63
C HIS A 481 -19.11 0.50 -2.07
N GLY A 482 -19.88 1.25 -2.87
CA GLY A 482 -21.12 1.88 -2.45
C GLY A 482 -20.98 2.68 -1.15
N ALA A 483 -21.93 2.50 -0.23
CA ALA A 483 -22.01 3.30 0.99
C ALA A 483 -20.83 3.13 1.97
N ASN A 484 -20.22 1.94 2.04
CA ASN A 484 -19.14 1.66 2.97
C ASN A 484 -18.19 0.59 2.44
N ARG A 485 -16.89 0.91 2.41
CA ARG A 485 -15.83 -0.03 2.02
C ARG A 485 -15.45 -0.97 3.17
N LEU A 486 -15.40 -2.28 2.91
CA LEU A 486 -14.86 -3.27 3.84
C LEU A 486 -13.34 -3.18 3.98
N GLY A 487 -12.82 -3.46 5.18
CA GLY A 487 -11.39 -3.59 5.43
C GLY A 487 -10.75 -4.62 4.49
N GLY A 488 -9.58 -4.30 3.92
CA GLY A 488 -8.87 -5.13 2.94
C GLY A 488 -9.33 -5.03 1.48
N SER A 489 -10.55 -4.51 1.20
CA SER A 489 -11.09 -4.48 -0.17
C SER A 489 -10.50 -3.40 -1.08
N SER A 490 -9.83 -2.37 -0.53
CA SER A 490 -9.18 -1.33 -1.35
C SER A 490 -8.00 -1.87 -2.16
N LEU A 491 -7.09 -2.63 -1.52
CA LEU A 491 -5.96 -3.24 -2.23
C LEU A 491 -6.42 -4.27 -3.25
N LEU A 492 -7.45 -5.05 -2.89
CA LEU A 492 -8.08 -5.97 -3.83
C LEU A 492 -8.65 -5.21 -5.04
N GLY A 493 -9.35 -4.09 -4.80
CA GLY A 493 -9.85 -3.22 -5.85
C GLY A 493 -8.76 -2.69 -6.78
N CYS A 494 -7.61 -2.29 -6.23
CA CYS A 494 -6.44 -1.89 -7.01
C CYS A 494 -5.98 -3.01 -7.96
N VAL A 495 -5.77 -4.23 -7.45
CA VAL A 495 -5.23 -5.33 -8.26
C VAL A 495 -6.27 -5.81 -9.27
N VAL A 496 -7.51 -6.06 -8.84
CA VAL A 496 -8.58 -6.55 -9.73
C VAL A 496 -8.88 -5.53 -10.82
N PHE A 497 -9.23 -4.28 -10.46
CA PHE A 497 -9.62 -3.31 -11.47
C PHE A 497 -8.44 -2.76 -12.27
N GLY A 498 -7.21 -2.80 -11.73
CA GLY A 498 -5.99 -2.53 -12.49
C GLY A 498 -5.79 -3.54 -13.62
N ARG A 499 -5.91 -4.84 -13.31
CA ARG A 499 -5.87 -5.93 -14.30
C ARG A 499 -7.02 -5.83 -15.30
N VAL A 500 -8.25 -5.58 -14.84
CA VAL A 500 -9.43 -5.43 -15.72
C VAL A 500 -9.28 -4.22 -16.65
N ALA A 501 -8.76 -3.09 -16.16
CA ALA A 501 -8.48 -1.92 -16.99
C ALA A 501 -7.42 -2.22 -18.05
N ALA A 502 -6.34 -2.91 -17.68
CA ALA A 502 -5.29 -3.34 -18.61
C ALA A 502 -5.82 -4.28 -19.71
N ASP A 503 -6.66 -5.25 -19.34
CA ASP A 503 -7.28 -6.18 -20.30
C ASP A 503 -8.15 -5.44 -21.32
N SER A 504 -8.96 -4.49 -20.85
CA SER A 504 -9.83 -3.71 -21.71
C SER A 504 -9.05 -2.70 -22.57
N ALA A 505 -8.02 -2.06 -22.02
CA ALA A 505 -7.18 -1.09 -22.73
C ALA A 505 -6.30 -1.75 -23.80
N SER A 506 -5.68 -2.90 -23.48
CA SER A 506 -4.91 -3.69 -24.45
C SER A 506 -5.79 -4.21 -25.59
N SER A 507 -7.00 -4.69 -25.28
CA SER A 507 -7.98 -5.12 -26.29
C SER A 507 -8.38 -3.96 -27.21
N TYR A 508 -8.60 -2.76 -26.65
CA TYR A 508 -8.90 -1.57 -27.43
C TYR A 508 -7.74 -1.17 -28.33
N LEU A 509 -6.51 -1.12 -27.80
CA LEU A 509 -5.31 -0.82 -28.57
C LEU A 509 -5.15 -1.79 -29.75
N LEU A 510 -5.27 -3.09 -29.50
CA LEU A 510 -5.14 -4.12 -30.54
C LEU A 510 -6.22 -3.95 -31.63
N HIS A 511 -7.46 -3.67 -31.24
CA HIS A 511 -8.55 -3.43 -32.18
C HIS A 511 -8.31 -2.17 -33.02
N SER A 512 -7.87 -1.07 -32.39
CA SER A 512 -7.52 0.17 -33.09
C SER A 512 -6.37 -0.03 -34.08
N LEU A 513 -5.37 -0.85 -33.74
CA LEU A 513 -4.26 -1.16 -34.64
C LEU A 513 -4.71 -2.04 -35.82
N ALA A 514 -5.52 -3.07 -35.55
CA ALA A 514 -6.05 -3.96 -36.58
C ALA A 514 -6.95 -3.22 -37.59
N THR A 515 -7.64 -2.17 -37.16
CA THR A 515 -8.60 -1.40 -37.98
C THR A 515 -8.02 -0.10 -38.56
N GLY A 516 -7.01 0.52 -37.93
CA GLY A 516 -6.64 1.92 -38.20
C GLY A 516 -5.18 2.25 -38.55
N SER A 517 -4.18 1.36 -38.34
CA SER A 517 -2.75 1.68 -38.59
C SER A 517 -2.13 0.89 -39.75
N GLY A 518 -1.04 1.41 -40.34
CA GLY A 518 -0.31 0.79 -41.46
C GLY A 518 0.42 -0.52 -41.08
N PRO A 519 0.90 -1.31 -42.07
CA PRO A 519 1.37 -2.69 -41.85
C PRO A 519 2.46 -2.87 -40.78
N ALA A 520 3.37 -1.90 -40.62
CA ALA A 520 4.52 -2.00 -39.71
C ALA A 520 4.15 -1.95 -38.21
N ALA A 521 3.21 -1.08 -37.82
CA ALA A 521 2.74 -0.99 -36.43
C ALA A 521 1.97 -2.25 -35.98
N ARG A 522 1.30 -2.92 -36.94
CA ARG A 522 0.61 -4.19 -36.71
C ARG A 522 1.59 -5.33 -36.47
N LEU A 523 2.67 -5.41 -37.26
CA LEU A 523 3.67 -6.48 -37.16
C LEU A 523 4.37 -6.52 -35.79
N GLY A 524 4.82 -5.37 -35.28
CA GLY A 524 5.51 -5.31 -33.99
C GLY A 524 4.63 -5.75 -32.80
N GLN A 525 3.37 -5.32 -32.76
CA GLN A 525 2.44 -5.68 -31.68
C GLN A 525 1.96 -7.13 -31.78
N ILE A 526 1.73 -7.66 -32.99
CA ILE A 526 1.45 -9.09 -33.19
C ILE A 526 2.64 -9.93 -32.75
N GLN A 527 3.87 -9.52 -33.08
CA GLN A 527 5.08 -10.21 -32.65
C GLN A 527 5.22 -10.20 -31.12
N ASN A 528 4.97 -9.07 -30.46
CA ASN A 528 4.98 -9.00 -28.99
C ASN A 528 3.96 -9.94 -28.38
N HIS A 529 2.71 -9.93 -28.89
CA HIS A 529 1.65 -10.81 -28.39
C HIS A 529 2.00 -12.30 -28.60
N LEU A 530 2.58 -12.66 -29.75
CA LEU A 530 3.06 -14.03 -30.02
C LEU A 530 4.22 -14.41 -29.10
N LYS A 531 5.20 -13.52 -28.89
CA LYS A 531 6.34 -13.78 -27.99
C LYS A 531 5.86 -14.05 -26.57
N THR A 532 4.97 -13.23 -26.03
CA THR A 532 4.43 -13.44 -24.68
C THR A 532 3.60 -14.72 -24.57
N THR A 533 2.85 -15.06 -25.62
CA THR A 533 2.04 -16.32 -25.64
C THR A 533 2.92 -17.57 -25.72
N ILE A 534 4.03 -17.52 -26.46
CA ILE A 534 4.98 -18.64 -26.58
C ILE A 534 5.76 -18.84 -25.28
N GLU A 535 6.17 -17.75 -24.62
CA GLU A 535 6.87 -17.82 -23.33
C GLU A 535 5.94 -18.32 -22.19
N ALA A 536 4.66 -17.97 -22.22
CA ALA A 536 3.66 -18.48 -21.27
C ALA A 536 3.22 -19.94 -21.54
N GLY A 537 3.43 -20.46 -22.75
CA GLY A 537 3.04 -21.81 -23.18
C GLY A 537 4.16 -22.86 -23.18
N GLY A 538 5.36 -22.51 -22.71
CA GLY A 538 6.58 -23.31 -22.83
C GLY A 538 6.66 -24.53 -21.90
N GLY A 539 5.80 -25.51 -22.13
CA GLY A 539 5.76 -26.78 -21.41
C GLY A 539 5.68 -28.02 -22.29
N VAL A 540 6.10 -28.01 -23.56
CA VAL A 540 6.40 -29.24 -24.33
C VAL A 540 7.43 -28.93 -25.42
N GLY A 541 8.58 -29.61 -25.40
CA GLY A 541 9.65 -29.40 -26.35
C GLY A 541 9.40 -30.00 -27.75
N SER A 542 10.04 -29.40 -28.76
CA SER A 542 10.72 -30.16 -29.81
C SER A 542 11.78 -29.28 -30.47
N ALA A 543 12.98 -29.85 -30.62
CA ALA A 543 14.13 -29.21 -31.22
C ALA A 543 14.05 -29.22 -32.75
N ALA A 544 14.41 -28.12 -33.39
CA ALA A 544 14.99 -28.13 -34.73
C ALA A 544 15.90 -26.91 -34.93
N ALA A 545 17.17 -27.19 -35.20
CA ALA A 545 18.21 -26.23 -35.49
C ALA A 545 18.14 -25.72 -36.94
N GLN A 546 18.56 -24.47 -37.16
CA GLN A 546 19.24 -23.97 -38.38
C GLN A 546 19.59 -22.48 -38.18
N SER A 547 20.86 -22.17 -37.89
CA SER A 547 21.94 -21.79 -38.82
C SER A 547 21.96 -20.29 -39.15
N ALA A 548 22.89 -19.58 -38.51
CA ALA A 548 23.17 -18.15 -38.71
C ALA A 548 24.14 -17.92 -39.89
N PRO A 549 24.00 -16.82 -40.64
CA PRO A 549 25.09 -16.24 -41.45
C PRO A 549 25.68 -14.96 -40.82
N PRO A 550 26.87 -14.52 -41.27
CA PRO A 550 27.84 -13.83 -40.44
C PRO A 550 27.75 -12.30 -40.46
N HIS A 551 28.17 -11.71 -39.35
CA HIS A 551 28.40 -10.28 -39.15
C HIS A 551 29.35 -9.68 -40.18
N GLN A 552 28.93 -8.57 -40.79
CA GLN A 552 29.82 -7.54 -41.33
C GLN A 552 29.46 -6.21 -40.67
N THR A 553 30.42 -5.64 -39.94
CA THR A 553 30.51 -4.21 -39.62
C THR A 553 30.93 -3.46 -40.89
N PRO A 554 30.47 -2.21 -41.15
CA PRO A 554 31.12 -1.09 -40.48
C PRO A 554 30.28 0.19 -40.24
N ASN A 555 30.90 1.02 -39.40
CA ASN A 555 30.85 2.48 -39.30
C ASN A 555 29.85 3.16 -38.36
N GLN A 556 30.46 3.63 -37.27
CA GLN A 556 30.06 4.68 -36.36
C GLN A 556 29.74 6.00 -37.08
N ALA A 557 28.62 6.62 -36.68
CA ALA A 557 28.48 8.06 -36.57
C ALA A 557 27.70 8.33 -35.27
N GLY A 558 28.19 9.30 -34.49
CA GLY A 558 27.95 9.43 -33.05
C GLY A 558 26.57 9.96 -32.59
N PRO A 559 26.42 10.13 -31.26
CA PRO A 559 25.19 10.00 -30.51
C PRO A 559 24.53 11.35 -30.21
N ASN A 560 23.24 11.34 -29.84
CA ASN A 560 22.67 12.28 -28.86
C ASN A 560 21.28 11.82 -28.41
N GLY A 561 21.25 11.06 -27.32
CA GLY A 561 20.07 10.79 -26.50
C GLY A 561 20.51 10.74 -25.03
N PRO A 562 19.90 11.52 -24.10
CA PRO A 562 20.29 11.51 -22.71
C PRO A 562 19.61 10.34 -22.01
N GLY A 563 20.37 9.29 -21.75
CA GLY A 563 19.91 8.09 -21.05
C GLY A 563 21.01 7.05 -20.88
N ALA A 564 22.25 7.49 -20.74
CA ALA A 564 23.31 6.60 -20.26
C ALA A 564 23.22 6.59 -18.73
N GLY A 565 23.08 5.38 -18.16
CA GLY A 565 23.28 5.19 -16.74
C GLY A 565 24.56 5.90 -16.31
N LYS A 566 24.48 6.68 -15.23
CA LYS A 566 25.69 7.21 -14.59
C LYS A 566 26.57 6.00 -14.27
N THR A 567 27.67 5.86 -15.00
CA THR A 567 28.83 5.15 -14.51
C THR A 567 29.12 5.70 -13.12
N VAL A 568 29.13 4.83 -12.11
CA VAL A 568 29.57 5.17 -10.77
C VAL A 568 30.98 5.74 -10.92
N GLU A 569 31.12 7.06 -10.84
CA GLU A 569 32.44 7.67 -10.67
C GLU A 569 33.02 7.04 -9.41
N ASP A 570 34.24 6.50 -9.55
CA ASP A 570 35.04 6.00 -8.43
C ASP A 570 35.36 7.19 -7.52
N LYS A 571 34.42 7.53 -6.63
CA LYS A 571 34.63 8.46 -5.54
C LYS A 571 35.73 7.81 -4.70
N GLY A 572 36.90 8.46 -4.62
CA GLY A 572 38.03 8.03 -3.80
C GLY A 572 37.62 7.68 -2.35
N PRO A 573 38.54 7.14 -1.53
CA PRO A 573 38.20 6.45 -0.28
C PRO A 573 37.12 7.18 0.51
N LEU A 574 35.97 6.51 0.67
CA LEU A 574 34.80 7.06 1.35
C LEU A 574 35.23 7.58 2.73
N LYS A 575 34.96 8.86 2.98
CA LYS A 575 35.32 9.51 4.24
C LYS A 575 34.67 8.75 5.40
N GLU A 576 35.44 8.49 6.46
CA GLU A 576 34.91 7.86 7.67
C GLU A 576 34.34 8.92 8.62
N TYR A 577 33.23 8.58 9.26
CA TYR A 577 32.54 9.44 10.23
C TYR A 577 32.25 8.66 11.51
N THR A 578 32.26 9.36 12.65
CA THR A 578 31.83 8.84 13.95
C THR A 578 30.33 9.07 14.17
N LEU A 579 29.70 8.30 15.07
CA LEU A 579 28.29 8.54 15.42
C LEU A 579 28.09 9.91 16.08
N GLU A 580 29.08 10.43 16.81
CA GLU A 580 29.07 11.76 17.41
C GLU A 580 29.05 12.86 16.35
N GLU A 581 29.70 12.65 15.20
CA GLU A 581 29.63 13.58 14.08
C GLU A 581 28.25 13.53 13.43
N VAL A 582 27.73 12.34 13.14
CA VAL A 582 26.37 12.17 12.59
C VAL A 582 25.31 12.80 13.50
N ALA A 583 25.43 12.65 14.83
CA ALA A 583 24.48 13.19 15.82
C ALA A 583 24.33 14.72 15.85
N LYS A 584 25.23 15.47 15.19
CA LYS A 584 25.12 16.92 15.03
C LYS A 584 24.08 17.30 13.96
N HIS A 585 23.85 16.43 12.98
CA HIS A 585 22.99 16.66 11.82
C HIS A 585 21.58 16.11 12.08
N LYS A 586 20.83 16.79 12.95
CA LYS A 586 19.52 16.35 13.45
C LYS A 586 18.38 17.36 13.31
N THR A 587 18.57 18.38 12.48
CA THR A 587 17.58 19.47 12.30
C THR A 587 16.91 19.36 10.94
N LYS A 588 15.76 20.00 10.74
CA LYS A 588 15.02 19.90 9.48
C LYS A 588 15.89 20.24 8.26
N ASP A 589 16.78 21.22 8.38
CA ASP A 589 17.60 21.70 7.27
C ASP A 589 19.00 21.05 7.22
N ASP A 590 19.27 20.08 8.10
CA ASP A 590 20.54 19.36 8.18
C ASP A 590 20.33 18.00 8.87
N VAL A 591 20.15 16.95 8.05
CA VAL A 591 19.74 15.61 8.49
C VAL A 591 20.66 14.55 7.93
N TRP A 592 21.46 13.92 8.80
CA TRP A 592 22.23 12.73 8.44
C TRP A 592 21.70 11.49 9.15
N VAL A 593 21.85 10.33 8.53
CA VAL A 593 21.52 9.03 9.11
C VAL A 593 22.60 8.01 8.75
N VAL A 594 22.72 6.93 9.51
CA VAL A 594 23.54 5.77 9.14
C VAL A 594 22.64 4.61 8.71
N VAL A 595 22.95 3.96 7.60
CA VAL A 595 22.26 2.75 7.13
C VAL A 595 23.29 1.76 6.62
N ASN A 596 23.31 0.55 7.17
CA ASN A 596 24.22 -0.54 6.81
C ASN A 596 25.71 -0.12 6.85
N GLY A 597 26.07 0.75 7.79
CA GLY A 597 27.44 1.30 7.90
C GLY A 597 27.78 2.39 6.89
N GLU A 598 26.85 2.80 6.03
CA GLU A 598 27.00 3.97 5.15
C GLU A 598 26.43 5.21 5.88
N VAL A 599 27.12 6.35 5.81
CA VAL A 599 26.63 7.63 6.33
C VAL A 599 25.98 8.40 5.18
N LEU A 600 24.73 8.80 5.39
CA LEU A 600 23.90 9.43 4.39
C LEU A 600 23.51 10.85 4.80
N ASP A 601 23.76 11.83 3.93
CA ASP A 601 23.09 13.12 3.97
C ASP A 601 21.75 13.02 3.23
N VAL A 602 20.67 12.94 4.01
CA VAL A 602 19.30 12.81 3.51
C VAL A 602 18.55 14.15 3.54
N THR A 603 19.25 15.26 3.75
CA THR A 603 18.64 16.59 3.88
C THR A 603 17.79 16.97 2.68
N LYS A 604 18.27 16.69 1.46
CA LYS A 604 17.52 16.95 0.22
C LYS A 604 16.51 15.85 -0.09
N PHE A 605 16.85 14.61 0.29
CA PHE A 605 16.04 13.42 0.00
C PHE A 605 14.78 13.32 0.87
N LYS A 606 14.80 13.89 2.08
CA LYS A 606 13.72 13.72 3.07
C LYS A 606 12.33 14.13 2.55
N ALA A 607 12.27 15.15 1.69
CA ALA A 607 11.03 15.62 1.09
C ALA A 607 10.48 14.64 0.04
N ASP A 608 11.38 13.94 -0.65
CA ASP A 608 11.04 12.97 -1.68
C ASP A 608 10.76 11.57 -1.09
N HIS A 609 11.10 11.29 0.16
CA HIS A 609 10.96 9.95 0.76
C HIS A 609 9.50 9.42 0.74
N PRO A 610 9.23 8.18 0.24
CA PRO A 610 7.87 7.63 0.09
C PRO A 610 7.06 7.56 1.39
N GLY A 611 7.73 7.35 2.53
CA GLY A 611 7.10 7.34 3.86
C GLY A 611 6.82 8.73 4.43
N GLY A 612 7.16 9.80 3.70
CA GLY A 612 7.13 11.20 4.13
C GLY A 612 8.36 11.61 4.95
N GLU A 613 8.59 12.92 5.04
CA GLU A 613 9.71 13.54 5.76
C GLU A 613 9.81 13.07 7.22
N LYS A 614 8.66 12.99 7.91
CA LYS A 614 8.61 12.55 9.30
C LYS A 614 9.28 11.19 9.50
N ALA A 615 9.16 10.25 8.56
CA ALA A 615 9.75 8.92 8.70
C ALA A 615 11.29 8.96 8.81
N ILE A 616 11.95 9.86 8.07
CA ILE A 616 13.40 10.07 8.14
C ILE A 616 13.76 10.86 9.40
N MET A 617 12.98 11.89 9.75
CA MET A 617 13.27 12.75 10.90
C MET A 617 13.29 11.99 12.24
N LEU A 618 12.60 10.84 12.35
CA LEU A 618 12.68 9.96 13.52
C LEU A 618 14.12 9.48 13.83
N TYR A 619 14.97 9.39 12.82
CA TYR A 619 16.35 8.90 12.92
C TYR A 619 17.40 9.96 12.63
N ALA A 620 17.01 11.23 12.56
CA ALA A 620 17.91 12.34 12.30
C ALA A 620 19.08 12.36 13.31
N GLY A 621 20.30 12.26 12.80
CA GLY A 621 21.55 12.16 13.54
C GLY A 621 21.80 10.80 14.20
N ARG A 622 21.24 9.70 13.68
CA ARG A 622 21.32 8.36 14.29
C ARG A 622 21.59 7.26 13.28
N ASP A 623 21.94 6.08 13.79
CA ASP A 623 21.90 4.84 13.02
C ASP A 623 20.45 4.35 12.88
N ALA A 624 20.05 4.14 11.63
CA ALA A 624 18.73 3.70 11.20
C ALA A 624 18.80 2.34 10.48
N THR A 625 19.95 1.64 10.54
CA THR A 625 20.20 0.39 9.80
C THR A 625 19.14 -0.67 10.06
N GLU A 626 18.82 -0.90 11.33
CA GLU A 626 17.84 -1.92 11.70
C GLU A 626 16.46 -1.56 11.14
N GLU A 627 16.03 -0.31 11.31
CA GLU A 627 14.69 0.13 10.90
C GLU A 627 14.55 0.30 9.39
N PHE A 628 15.63 0.65 8.71
CA PHE A 628 15.72 0.62 7.27
C PHE A 628 15.56 -0.82 6.76
N ASN A 629 16.37 -1.77 7.26
CA ASN A 629 16.31 -3.17 6.82
C ASN A 629 14.98 -3.87 7.20
N MET A 630 14.27 -3.33 8.19
CA MET A 630 12.92 -3.74 8.57
C MET A 630 11.82 -3.26 7.63
N LEU A 631 12.10 -2.35 6.70
CA LEU A 631 11.15 -1.81 5.72
C LEU A 631 11.64 -1.92 4.27
N HIS A 632 12.94 -2.10 4.08
CA HIS A 632 13.65 -1.94 2.82
C HIS A 632 14.76 -2.98 2.67
N ASP A 633 14.99 -3.45 1.45
CA ASP A 633 16.17 -4.25 1.13
C ASP A 633 17.44 -3.38 1.25
N PRO A 634 18.58 -3.88 1.77
CA PRO A 634 19.83 -3.13 1.83
C PRO A 634 20.27 -2.45 0.52
N LYS A 635 19.87 -2.99 -0.64
CA LYS A 635 20.17 -2.40 -1.96
C LYS A 635 19.41 -1.10 -2.25
N VAL A 636 18.33 -0.81 -1.52
CA VAL A 636 17.43 0.33 -1.76
C VAL A 636 18.17 1.66 -1.68
N VAL A 637 19.11 1.84 -0.73
CA VAL A 637 19.91 3.08 -0.65
C VAL A 637 20.68 3.30 -1.95
N LYS A 638 21.36 2.26 -2.44
CA LYS A 638 22.19 2.34 -3.64
C LYS A 638 21.36 2.56 -4.90
N LYS A 639 20.15 1.98 -4.96
CA LYS A 639 19.22 2.15 -6.09
C LYS A 639 18.58 3.54 -6.13
N TYR A 640 18.13 4.06 -4.99
CA TYR A 640 17.26 5.25 -4.96
C TYR A 640 17.86 6.52 -4.36
N ALA A 641 18.90 6.41 -3.54
CA ALA A 641 19.57 7.55 -2.92
C ALA A 641 21.12 7.43 -2.96
N PRO A 642 21.74 7.04 -4.09
CA PRO A 642 23.20 6.88 -4.14
C PRO A 642 23.94 8.19 -3.88
N ASP A 643 23.36 9.32 -4.29
CA ASP A 643 23.94 10.65 -4.11
C ASP A 643 23.87 11.14 -2.64
N SER A 644 23.05 10.49 -1.80
CA SER A 644 23.02 10.77 -0.36
C SER A 644 24.18 10.15 0.41
N ILE A 645 24.87 9.15 -0.14
CA ILE A 645 26.00 8.51 0.55
C ILE A 645 27.20 9.48 0.55
N ILE A 646 27.59 9.94 1.75
CA ILE A 646 28.70 10.87 1.95
C ILE A 646 29.95 10.18 2.54
N GLY A 647 29.81 8.95 3.03
CA GLY A 647 30.91 8.22 3.65
C GLY A 647 30.49 6.92 4.31
N THR A 648 31.36 6.40 5.18
CA THR A 648 31.10 5.19 5.99
C THR A 648 31.23 5.48 7.48
N LEU A 649 30.54 4.69 8.30
CA LEU A 649 30.66 4.78 9.75
C LEU A 649 31.96 4.10 10.18
N LYS A 650 32.78 4.81 10.93
CA LYS A 650 34.01 4.29 11.52
C LYS A 650 33.67 3.16 12.50
N GLN A 651 34.17 1.96 12.25
CA GLN A 651 34.03 0.84 13.18
C GLN A 651 34.88 1.12 14.42
N GLY A 652 34.23 1.11 15.60
CA GLY A 652 34.86 1.33 16.91
C GLY A 652 35.60 0.11 17.44
#